data_AF-A0A848AU23-F1
#
_entry.id   AF-A0A848AU23-F1
#
_cell.length_a   1.000
_cell.length_b   1.000
_cell.length_c   1.000
_cell.angle_alpha   90.00
_cell.angle_beta   90.00
_cell.angle_gamma   90.00
#
_symmetry.space_group_name_H-M   'P 1'
#
loop_
_entity.id
_entity.type
_entity.pdbx_description
1 polymer ?
#
loop_
_entity_poly.entity_id
_entity_poly.type
_entity_poly.pdbx_seq_one_letter_code
_entity_poly.pdbx_strand_id
1 'polypeptide(L)'
;MFSRFCFFIPATLGVLFLLPLRAAEIRPEAVGSPGWIERYCDRSGGCLTLLNVQPTKPDGTVPGMKCPKCRAAGELRWRPETPEELQCRKCGVAVTEESFPSSRSLAHNGLKFEYYTADDGTRWFLKPQLRYVKSLYAFYTAQTLAREARAKKDPGTGKRALAILCAYSDYYRNFIYNRVDGVIYRPGYPRQCNWGRITHFGDYLFPKKFCRTFRDLIAAGTPISEAERASVRALLESVIGEVTLPFIRQVNGLGNPMGAAYADCISAGRLFREGRFPDFCRTDADGSVPVLSGAGLVHEVIEGEHGYYNLLANYFYPDGLMRERTVAYQNMLIRGLRDTARAAKGYSDIRKDAVEKYGYTPFRALDLQPAEGPASLPFRAYTDVCFPDGRSIPVGDDYGAIVQEKPAAASSVYPGWGIGALRLGRAPEASVAVLNWGSGLDGHSHNDMLSLLFWSNGRLMLSAPEYPAHRHGAIREEWWRGGAAAHNTVLIDGENHTRHRGNPLLWADTPTAGIMRAESRGAYPGSGRRLTRTVFLVSRGSGNSPYLLDVFEVQGGRSHDYFLQAQGEKYQPREMLEVRTPLLEDTGMPHLAACLGNSRNAGYRYIASPQTAPLTRNGELVWKFPAQDGTARFLRALLLPDGRETLYCGKAPGVRNAKETDQDRTVDKILRRREGAENLQSRFVTLFESSAVPSGDWLAAERLPVRGNPTAVAVKVMRPDGTDLILTATAPGRFETELDGTPVRFDGSAAVWSQSSGKRTGELVAVGGERFEFGTAGVSAGGVITGRLKSNPGGLGDDPAVESNAVIDVDADLPDECRGRQIFISQANGFESTWKIEALAPLPGGGTRLTLDRPARQAILRMPRFASDGRSFSASGTANLLPGDNCRIGNAWRRIVAVEQAAAGSVFHPWPSADVYRRTPNSGKLVLDRPLAPAERRTAGKVPVSEIGAGDTFRLPGVIHRTITVTQQNEKKH
;
A
#
# COMPACT_ATOMS: atom_id res chain seq x y z
N MET A 1 53.23 -14.04 -36.12
CA MET A 1 54.57 -14.62 -35.83
C MET A 1 54.36 -16.04 -35.30
N PHE A 2 54.95 -17.01 -36.00
CA PHE A 2 55.26 -18.42 -35.65
C PHE A 2 54.10 -19.35 -35.21
N SER A 3 53.68 -20.36 -36.00
CA SER A 3 54.37 -21.59 -36.51
C SER A 3 54.01 -22.78 -35.60
N ARG A 4 53.22 -23.79 -36.01
CA ARG A 4 53.38 -24.87 -37.02
C ARG A 4 54.31 -26.04 -36.62
N PHE A 5 53.89 -27.22 -37.11
CA PHE A 5 54.55 -28.53 -37.33
C PHE A 5 54.38 -29.59 -36.22
N CYS A 6 53.65 -30.71 -36.43
CA CYS A 6 53.73 -31.86 -37.38
C CYS A 6 54.62 -33.00 -36.84
N PHE A 7 54.12 -34.25 -36.87
CA PHE A 7 54.74 -35.40 -37.56
C PHE A 7 53.86 -36.68 -37.47
N PHE A 8 54.19 -37.67 -38.31
CA PHE A 8 53.41 -38.75 -38.92
C PHE A 8 53.88 -40.16 -38.45
N ILE A 9 52.95 -41.14 -38.29
CA ILE A 9 53.00 -42.63 -38.59
C ILE A 9 53.99 -43.54 -37.78
N PRO A 10 53.86 -44.90 -37.56
CA PRO A 10 53.00 -45.97 -38.16
C PRO A 10 52.29 -46.97 -37.19
N ALA A 11 51.59 -47.93 -37.81
CA ALA A 11 50.73 -49.02 -37.30
C ALA A 11 51.44 -50.26 -36.70
N THR A 12 50.71 -51.01 -35.84
CA THR A 12 50.84 -52.48 -35.69
C THR A 12 49.58 -53.16 -35.09
N LEU A 13 49.37 -54.41 -35.50
CA LEU A 13 48.22 -55.31 -35.35
C LEU A 13 47.78 -55.70 -33.92
N GLY A 14 46.51 -56.07 -33.78
CA GLY A 14 46.00 -56.89 -32.66
C GLY A 14 44.49 -57.13 -32.70
N VAL A 15 44.08 -58.30 -33.21
CA VAL A 15 42.69 -58.80 -33.37
C VAL A 15 41.97 -59.00 -32.04
N LEU A 16 40.71 -58.59 -31.92
CA LEU A 16 39.65 -59.39 -31.27
C LEU A 16 38.25 -58.84 -31.58
N PHE A 17 37.46 -59.68 -32.25
CA PHE A 17 36.03 -59.52 -32.45
C PHE A 17 35.30 -59.49 -31.10
N LEU A 18 34.68 -58.36 -30.76
CA LEU A 18 33.55 -58.28 -29.83
C LEU A 18 32.49 -57.39 -30.47
N LEU A 19 31.40 -58.01 -30.91
CA LEU A 19 30.17 -57.33 -31.34
C LEU A 19 29.69 -56.38 -30.22
N PRO A 20 29.59 -55.06 -30.45
CA PRO A 20 28.82 -54.22 -29.55
C PRO A 20 27.34 -54.40 -29.92
N LEU A 21 26.59 -54.97 -28.98
CA LEU A 21 25.15 -54.79 -28.87
C LEU A 21 24.82 -53.31 -29.18
N ARG A 22 24.00 -53.08 -30.20
CA ARG A 22 23.44 -51.76 -30.50
C ARG A 22 22.71 -51.27 -29.24
N ALA A 23 23.34 -50.37 -28.50
CA ALA A 23 22.61 -49.45 -27.65
C ALA A 23 21.63 -48.74 -28.58
N ALA A 24 20.34 -48.96 -28.39
CA ALA A 24 19.32 -48.21 -29.11
C ALA A 24 19.57 -46.73 -28.83
N GLU A 25 19.93 -45.97 -29.86
CA GLU A 25 19.91 -44.51 -29.81
C GLU A 25 18.49 -44.10 -29.41
N ILE A 26 18.32 -43.68 -28.15
CA ILE A 26 17.09 -43.05 -27.68
C ILE A 26 17.00 -41.72 -28.43
N ARG A 27 16.30 -41.71 -29.58
CA ARG A 27 15.94 -40.47 -30.25
C ARG A 27 15.11 -39.65 -29.25
N PRO A 28 15.45 -38.38 -28.98
CA PRO A 28 14.63 -37.55 -28.13
C PRO A 28 13.22 -37.44 -28.73
N GLU A 29 12.20 -37.82 -27.96
CA GLU A 29 10.80 -37.73 -28.37
C GLU A 29 10.48 -36.30 -28.86
N ALA A 30 9.81 -36.20 -30.01
CA ALA A 30 9.43 -34.90 -30.56
C ALA A 30 8.48 -34.17 -29.59
N VAL A 31 8.78 -32.90 -29.31
CA VAL A 31 7.95 -32.05 -28.44
C VAL A 31 6.51 -32.01 -28.96
N GLY A 32 5.56 -32.27 -28.07
CA GLY A 32 4.13 -32.32 -28.40
C GLY A 32 3.66 -33.60 -29.09
N SER A 33 4.52 -34.62 -29.24
CA SER A 33 4.09 -35.98 -29.60
C SER A 33 3.29 -36.63 -28.45
N PRO A 34 2.50 -37.70 -28.71
CA PRO A 34 1.74 -38.39 -27.67
C PRO A 34 2.59 -38.84 -26.47
N GLY A 35 3.75 -39.47 -26.70
CA GLY A 35 4.66 -39.90 -25.64
C GLY A 35 5.22 -38.73 -24.82
N TRP A 36 5.54 -37.62 -25.50
CA TRP A 36 5.96 -36.39 -24.81
C TRP A 36 4.83 -35.84 -23.93
N ILE A 37 3.60 -35.80 -24.44
CA ILE A 37 2.43 -35.32 -23.69
C ILE A 37 2.16 -36.22 -22.47
N GLU A 38 2.21 -37.54 -22.63
CA GLU A 38 2.01 -38.49 -21.53
C GLU A 38 3.05 -38.30 -20.42
N ARG A 39 4.30 -38.03 -20.79
CA ARG A 39 5.39 -37.78 -19.85
C ARG A 39 5.20 -36.51 -19.02
N TYR A 40 4.76 -35.40 -19.65
CA TYR A 40 4.67 -34.09 -18.99
C TYR A 40 3.27 -33.73 -18.47
N CYS A 41 2.21 -34.38 -18.96
CA CYS A 41 0.87 -34.36 -18.39
C CYS A 41 0.60 -35.73 -17.74
N ASP A 42 1.43 -36.07 -16.75
CA ASP A 42 1.47 -37.38 -16.09
C ASP A 42 0.19 -37.66 -15.29
N ARG A 43 -0.63 -38.57 -15.81
CA ARG A 43 -1.93 -38.99 -15.26
C ARG A 43 -1.86 -40.18 -14.30
N SER A 44 -0.65 -40.59 -13.87
CA SER A 44 -0.47 -41.75 -12.96
C SER A 44 -1.05 -41.52 -11.55
N GLY A 45 -1.36 -40.28 -11.18
CA GLY A 45 -1.94 -39.93 -9.90
C GLY A 45 -2.29 -38.45 -9.82
N GLY A 46 -2.64 -37.99 -8.62
CA GLY A 46 -2.98 -36.59 -8.38
C GLY A 46 -1.75 -35.68 -8.39
N CYS A 47 -1.95 -34.46 -8.86
CA CYS A 47 -0.98 -33.37 -8.89
C CYS A 47 -1.23 -32.42 -7.71
N LEU A 48 -0.18 -32.05 -6.96
CA LEU A 48 -0.26 -31.08 -5.87
C LEU A 48 0.43 -29.77 -6.24
N THR A 49 -0.34 -28.68 -6.22
CA THR A 49 0.17 -27.34 -6.46
C THR A 49 1.19 -26.90 -5.42
N LEU A 50 2.15 -26.06 -5.85
CA LEU A 50 3.14 -25.42 -4.98
C LEU A 50 2.80 -23.93 -4.78
N LEU A 51 3.00 -23.41 -3.57
CA LEU A 51 2.65 -22.03 -3.20
C LEU A 51 3.57 -20.99 -3.87
N ASN A 52 2.98 -19.94 -4.46
CA ASN A 52 3.70 -18.84 -5.13
C ASN A 52 4.68 -19.28 -6.23
N VAL A 53 4.44 -20.43 -6.84
CA VAL A 53 5.31 -20.94 -7.91
C VAL A 53 4.84 -20.34 -9.24
N GLN A 54 5.50 -19.25 -9.64
CA GLN A 54 5.78 -19.04 -11.07
C GLN A 54 6.56 -20.27 -11.57
N PRO A 55 6.55 -20.62 -12.88
CA PRO A 55 7.30 -21.78 -13.36
C PRO A 55 8.72 -21.74 -12.80
N THR A 56 9.33 -22.93 -12.68
CA THR A 56 10.74 -23.07 -12.34
C THR A 56 11.51 -21.89 -12.91
N LYS A 57 12.19 -21.12 -12.04
CA LYS A 57 12.94 -19.94 -12.48
C LYS A 57 13.82 -20.34 -13.69
N PRO A 58 14.27 -19.42 -14.56
CA PRO A 58 15.09 -19.78 -15.71
C PRO A 58 16.28 -20.69 -15.39
N ASP A 59 16.75 -20.70 -14.14
CA ASP A 59 17.79 -21.57 -13.62
C ASP A 59 17.31 -22.95 -13.10
N GLY A 60 16.06 -23.33 -13.33
CA GLY A 60 15.42 -24.57 -12.88
C GLY A 60 14.88 -24.54 -11.44
N THR A 61 15.01 -23.46 -10.68
CA THR A 61 14.64 -23.44 -9.25
C THR A 61 13.14 -23.70 -9.04
N VAL A 62 12.80 -24.63 -8.13
CA VAL A 62 11.44 -24.90 -7.65
C VAL A 62 11.23 -24.22 -6.28
N PRO A 63 10.68 -22.99 -6.23
CA PRO A 63 10.41 -22.32 -4.96
C PRO A 63 9.33 -23.04 -4.14
N GLY A 64 9.38 -22.92 -2.82
CA GLY A 64 8.37 -23.46 -1.91
C GLY A 64 8.55 -24.92 -1.50
N MET A 65 9.37 -25.70 -2.22
CA MET A 65 9.74 -27.06 -1.81
C MET A 65 11.06 -27.05 -1.00
N LYS A 66 11.08 -27.79 0.10
CA LYS A 66 12.29 -27.99 0.93
C LYS A 66 13.03 -29.25 0.46
N CYS A 67 14.34 -29.35 0.72
CA CYS A 67 15.06 -30.59 0.45
C CYS A 67 14.72 -31.67 1.51
N PRO A 68 14.39 -32.91 1.14
CA PRO A 68 14.12 -33.98 2.10
C PRO A 68 15.39 -34.42 2.87
N LYS A 69 16.59 -34.16 2.37
CA LYS A 69 17.85 -34.44 3.10
C LYS A 69 18.26 -33.30 4.02
N CYS A 70 18.47 -32.10 3.47
CA CYS A 70 19.09 -30.98 4.21
C CYS A 70 18.11 -29.89 4.65
N ARG A 71 16.80 -30.09 4.42
CA ARG A 71 15.69 -29.20 4.82
C ARG A 71 15.71 -27.77 4.27
N ALA A 72 16.68 -27.42 3.44
CA ALA A 72 16.79 -26.09 2.85
C ALA A 72 15.65 -25.83 1.87
N ALA A 73 15.01 -24.66 2.00
CA ALA A 73 13.95 -24.19 1.11
C ALA A 73 14.55 -23.47 -0.10
N GLY A 74 13.94 -23.63 -1.28
CA GLY A 74 14.34 -22.88 -2.49
C GLY A 74 15.64 -23.36 -3.15
N GLU A 75 16.23 -24.44 -2.67
CA GLU A 75 17.49 -24.99 -3.18
C GLU A 75 17.31 -26.09 -4.23
N LEU A 76 16.09 -26.59 -4.41
CA LEU A 76 15.76 -27.64 -5.37
C LEU A 76 15.64 -27.07 -6.79
N ARG A 77 16.25 -27.77 -7.75
CA ARG A 77 16.17 -27.47 -9.19
C ARG A 77 15.57 -28.65 -9.94
N TRP A 78 14.64 -28.35 -10.84
CA TRP A 78 14.07 -29.28 -11.79
C TRP A 78 14.58 -28.98 -13.20
N ARG A 79 14.71 -30.01 -14.04
CA ARG A 79 15.11 -29.89 -15.44
C ARG A 79 14.22 -30.77 -16.31
N PRO A 80 13.81 -30.30 -17.51
CA PRO A 80 13.00 -31.11 -18.41
C PRO A 80 13.76 -32.34 -18.95
N GLU A 81 15.09 -32.30 -19.03
CA GLU A 81 15.88 -33.44 -19.51
C GLU A 81 15.87 -34.62 -18.51
N THR A 82 15.67 -34.33 -17.22
CA THR A 82 15.56 -35.32 -16.13
C THR A 82 14.25 -35.10 -15.35
N PRO A 83 13.08 -35.36 -15.97
CA PRO A 83 11.80 -34.85 -15.48
C PRO A 83 11.32 -35.49 -14.17
N GLU A 84 11.91 -36.63 -13.77
CA GLU A 84 11.60 -37.36 -12.53
C GLU A 84 12.55 -37.05 -11.36
N GLU A 85 13.43 -36.06 -11.52
CA GLU A 85 14.48 -35.72 -10.56
C GLU A 85 14.42 -34.24 -10.12
N LEU A 86 14.71 -33.99 -8.83
CA LEU A 86 15.04 -32.67 -8.31
C LEU A 86 16.45 -32.65 -7.72
N GLN A 87 17.30 -31.76 -8.21
CA GLN A 87 18.67 -31.61 -7.71
C GLN A 87 18.75 -30.54 -6.62
N CYS A 88 19.26 -30.88 -5.43
CA CYS A 88 19.52 -29.91 -4.36
C CYS A 88 20.87 -29.22 -4.54
N ARG A 89 20.88 -27.89 -4.70
CA ARG A 89 22.12 -27.11 -4.78
C ARG A 89 22.93 -27.08 -3.50
N LYS A 90 22.27 -27.14 -2.34
CA LYS A 90 22.94 -27.02 -1.04
C LYS A 90 23.70 -28.28 -0.63
N CYS A 91 23.09 -29.44 -0.78
CA CYS A 91 23.67 -30.72 -0.31
C CYS A 91 23.99 -31.71 -1.42
N GLY A 92 23.77 -31.34 -2.68
CA GLY A 92 24.12 -32.16 -3.84
C GLY A 92 23.24 -33.41 -4.04
N VAL A 93 22.22 -33.65 -3.20
CA VAL A 93 21.37 -34.84 -3.35
C VAL A 93 20.44 -34.69 -4.56
N ALA A 94 20.38 -35.74 -5.38
CA ALA A 94 19.30 -35.95 -6.33
C ALA A 94 18.10 -36.53 -5.58
N VAL A 95 16.96 -35.83 -5.62
CA VAL A 95 15.72 -36.26 -4.99
C VAL A 95 14.88 -36.97 -6.05
N THR A 96 14.78 -38.28 -5.89
CA THR A 96 14.15 -39.23 -6.82
C THR A 96 13.32 -40.24 -6.03
N GLU A 97 12.49 -41.03 -6.71
CA GLU A 97 11.78 -42.14 -6.07
C GLU A 97 12.75 -43.23 -5.54
N GLU A 98 13.93 -43.38 -6.14
CA GLU A 98 14.96 -44.31 -5.66
C GLU A 98 15.61 -43.84 -4.35
N SER A 99 15.90 -42.54 -4.24
CA SER A 99 16.55 -41.96 -3.06
C SER A 99 15.58 -41.65 -1.92
N PHE A 100 14.31 -41.38 -2.24
CA PHE A 100 13.24 -41.10 -1.27
C PHE A 100 11.94 -41.81 -1.68
N PRO A 101 11.86 -43.15 -1.52
CA PRO A 101 10.74 -43.94 -2.00
C PRO A 101 9.43 -43.59 -1.29
N SER A 102 8.37 -43.44 -2.08
CA SER A 102 7.04 -43.16 -1.55
C SER A 102 6.53 -44.38 -0.79
N SER A 103 6.47 -44.29 0.54
CA SER A 103 6.06 -45.40 1.41
C SER A 103 4.56 -45.45 1.68
N ARG A 104 3.84 -44.34 1.45
CA ARG A 104 2.40 -44.20 1.73
C ARG A 104 1.73 -43.30 0.68
N SER A 105 0.40 -43.25 0.70
CA SER A 105 -0.36 -42.33 -0.14
C SER A 105 -1.66 -41.88 0.51
N LEU A 106 -2.14 -40.71 0.09
CA LEU A 106 -3.51 -40.25 0.34
C LEU A 106 -4.38 -40.53 -0.90
N ALA A 107 -5.67 -40.75 -0.69
CA ALA A 107 -6.65 -40.92 -1.76
C ALA A 107 -7.67 -39.77 -1.75
N HIS A 108 -7.97 -39.20 -2.92
CA HIS A 108 -8.98 -38.16 -3.07
C HIS A 108 -9.54 -38.17 -4.49
N ASN A 109 -10.87 -38.17 -4.66
CA ASN A 109 -11.55 -38.23 -5.97
C ASN A 109 -11.00 -39.33 -6.90
N GLY A 110 -10.73 -40.52 -6.36
CA GLY A 110 -10.18 -41.65 -7.13
C GLY A 110 -8.70 -41.53 -7.51
N LEU A 111 -8.01 -40.45 -7.11
CA LEU A 111 -6.59 -40.23 -7.38
C LEU A 111 -5.73 -40.55 -6.16
N LYS A 112 -4.52 -41.05 -6.42
CA LYS A 112 -3.48 -41.33 -5.43
C LYS A 112 -2.51 -40.16 -5.31
N PHE A 113 -2.12 -39.82 -4.09
CA PHE A 113 -1.14 -38.78 -3.77
C PHE A 113 -0.05 -39.36 -2.89
N GLU A 114 1.03 -39.77 -3.52
CA GLU A 114 2.12 -40.52 -2.92
C GLU A 114 3.04 -39.61 -2.08
N TYR A 115 3.51 -40.13 -0.96
CA TYR A 115 4.48 -39.44 -0.12
C TYR A 115 5.43 -40.37 0.62
N TYR A 116 6.63 -39.86 0.86
CA TYR A 116 7.61 -40.39 1.81
C TYR A 116 7.41 -39.70 3.18
N THR A 117 7.54 -40.43 4.28
CA THR A 117 7.51 -39.87 5.64
C THR A 117 8.93 -39.86 6.17
N ALA A 118 9.45 -38.67 6.50
CA ALA A 118 10.75 -38.56 7.14
C ALA A 118 10.67 -38.94 8.63
N ASP A 119 11.83 -39.15 9.25
CA ASP A 119 11.96 -39.58 10.64
C ASP A 119 11.27 -38.63 11.65
N ASP A 120 11.18 -37.34 11.31
CA ASP A 120 10.49 -36.31 12.09
C ASP A 120 8.95 -36.25 11.84
N GLY A 121 8.41 -37.21 11.08
CA GLY A 121 6.99 -37.27 10.71
C GLY A 121 6.60 -36.38 9.52
N THR A 122 7.53 -35.63 8.92
CA THR A 122 7.24 -34.76 7.77
C THR A 122 6.89 -35.59 6.54
N ARG A 123 5.75 -35.27 5.88
CA ARG A 123 5.32 -35.91 4.64
C ARG A 123 5.81 -35.14 3.40
N TRP A 124 6.52 -35.84 2.52
CA TRP A 124 7.12 -35.32 1.29
C TRP A 124 6.43 -35.89 0.05
N PHE A 125 5.78 -35.04 -0.73
CA PHE A 125 4.95 -35.43 -1.88
C PHE A 125 5.69 -35.24 -3.21
N LEU A 126 6.81 -35.95 -3.40
CA LEU A 126 7.68 -35.77 -4.57
C LEU A 126 6.92 -35.95 -5.89
N LYS A 127 6.31 -37.12 -6.12
CA LYS A 127 5.57 -37.43 -7.35
C LYS A 127 4.43 -36.44 -7.63
N PRO A 128 3.51 -36.16 -6.68
CA PRO A 128 2.48 -35.14 -6.91
C PRO A 128 3.00 -33.74 -7.25
N GLN A 129 4.15 -33.34 -6.70
CA GLN A 129 4.75 -32.01 -6.96
C GLN A 129 5.52 -31.98 -8.29
N LEU A 130 6.18 -33.08 -8.68
CA LEU A 130 6.78 -33.23 -10.01
C LEU A 130 5.71 -33.18 -11.12
N ARG A 131 4.57 -33.84 -10.93
CA ARG A 131 3.41 -33.74 -11.83
C ARG A 131 2.98 -32.29 -12.07
N TYR A 132 2.97 -31.47 -11.02
CA TYR A 132 2.67 -30.05 -11.13
C TYR A 132 3.72 -29.30 -11.97
N VAL A 133 5.02 -29.44 -11.64
CA VAL A 133 6.11 -28.78 -12.37
C VAL A 133 6.15 -29.20 -13.85
N LYS A 134 6.00 -30.50 -14.13
CA LYS A 134 5.91 -31.08 -15.49
C LYS A 134 4.73 -30.47 -16.27
N SER A 135 3.55 -30.39 -15.67
CA SER A 135 2.37 -29.84 -16.33
C SER A 135 2.52 -28.35 -16.66
N LEU A 136 3.15 -27.56 -15.78
CA LEU A 136 3.45 -26.16 -16.05
C LEU A 136 4.43 -26.03 -17.21
N TYR A 137 5.51 -26.80 -17.20
CA TYR A 137 6.46 -26.84 -18.31
C TYR A 137 5.74 -27.14 -19.64
N ALA A 138 4.81 -28.10 -19.66
CA ALA A 138 4.03 -28.41 -20.85
C ALA A 138 3.24 -27.19 -21.36
N PHE A 139 2.51 -26.50 -20.50
CA PHE A 139 1.77 -25.30 -20.87
C PHE A 139 2.68 -24.18 -21.42
N TYR A 140 3.82 -23.92 -20.78
CA TYR A 140 4.74 -22.88 -21.23
C TYR A 140 5.43 -23.25 -22.56
N THR A 141 5.74 -24.52 -22.77
CA THR A 141 6.23 -25.01 -24.08
C THR A 141 5.18 -24.80 -25.16
N ALA A 142 3.90 -25.09 -24.89
CA ALA A 142 2.82 -24.79 -25.83
C ALA A 142 2.73 -23.29 -26.16
N GLN A 143 2.95 -22.43 -25.17
CA GLN A 143 2.99 -20.98 -25.38
C GLN A 143 4.14 -20.55 -26.29
N THR A 144 5.35 -21.08 -26.08
CA THR A 144 6.50 -20.80 -26.94
C THR A 144 6.24 -21.26 -28.37
N LEU A 145 5.79 -22.50 -28.56
CA LEU A 145 5.48 -23.06 -29.88
C LEU A 145 4.37 -22.28 -30.59
N ALA A 146 3.32 -21.84 -29.90
CA ALA A 146 2.26 -21.05 -30.51
C ALA A 146 2.76 -19.68 -31.00
N ARG A 147 3.63 -19.02 -30.23
CA ARG A 147 4.26 -17.74 -30.65
C ARG A 147 5.15 -17.93 -31.87
N GLU A 148 5.95 -19.01 -31.88
CA GLU A 148 6.78 -19.37 -33.03
C GLU A 148 5.93 -19.67 -34.26
N ALA A 149 4.88 -20.48 -34.11
CA ALA A 149 3.94 -20.80 -35.17
C ALA A 149 3.30 -19.53 -35.75
N ARG A 150 2.89 -18.58 -34.91
CA ARG A 150 2.36 -17.30 -35.37
C ARG A 150 3.40 -16.49 -36.14
N ALA A 151 4.61 -16.37 -35.59
CA ALA A 151 5.68 -15.58 -36.20
C ALA A 151 6.10 -16.14 -37.56
N LYS A 152 6.15 -17.47 -37.69
CA LYS A 152 6.56 -18.18 -38.91
C LYS A 152 5.39 -18.54 -39.85
N LYS A 153 4.14 -18.29 -39.43
CA LYS A 153 2.92 -18.76 -40.10
C LYS A 153 2.96 -20.27 -40.38
N ASP A 154 3.43 -21.03 -39.38
CA ASP A 154 3.63 -22.48 -39.46
C ASP A 154 2.51 -23.24 -38.72
N PRO A 155 1.48 -23.72 -39.43
CA PRO A 155 0.39 -24.49 -38.81
C PRO A 155 0.85 -25.85 -38.28
N GLY A 156 1.96 -26.42 -38.75
CA GLY A 156 2.49 -27.70 -38.27
C GLY A 156 3.03 -27.58 -36.85
N THR A 157 3.81 -26.53 -36.58
CA THR A 157 4.20 -26.17 -35.20
C THR A 157 2.99 -25.80 -34.35
N GLY A 158 2.01 -25.10 -34.95
CA GLY A 158 0.73 -24.80 -34.31
C GLY A 158 -0.03 -26.03 -33.83
N LYS A 159 -0.10 -27.11 -34.63
CA LYS A 159 -0.77 -28.36 -34.23
C LYS A 159 -0.13 -29.02 -33.01
N ARG A 160 1.20 -29.01 -32.91
CA ARG A 160 1.91 -29.54 -31.73
C ARG A 160 1.57 -28.74 -30.48
N ALA A 161 1.56 -27.40 -30.59
CA ALA A 161 1.15 -26.53 -29.50
C ALA A 161 -0.32 -26.76 -29.09
N LEU A 162 -1.23 -26.93 -30.06
CA LEU A 162 -2.65 -27.22 -29.81
C LEU A 162 -2.85 -28.54 -29.07
N ALA A 163 -2.16 -29.61 -29.48
CA ALA A 163 -2.22 -30.90 -28.83
C ALA A 163 -1.82 -30.81 -27.34
N ILE A 164 -0.76 -30.06 -27.04
CA ILE A 164 -0.33 -29.81 -25.65
C ILE A 164 -1.39 -29.00 -24.89
N LEU A 165 -1.98 -27.96 -25.49
CA LEU A 165 -3.05 -27.18 -24.83
C LEU A 165 -4.29 -28.02 -24.52
N CYS A 166 -4.72 -28.88 -25.45
CA CYS A 166 -5.85 -29.79 -25.23
C CYS A 166 -5.54 -30.77 -24.09
N ALA A 167 -4.35 -31.37 -24.08
CA ALA A 167 -3.92 -32.28 -23.02
C ALA A 167 -3.85 -31.57 -21.66
N TYR A 168 -3.31 -30.36 -21.60
CA TYR A 168 -3.28 -29.55 -20.39
C TYR A 168 -4.68 -29.16 -19.91
N SER A 169 -5.60 -28.90 -20.84
CA SER A 169 -7.00 -28.54 -20.51
C SER A 169 -7.73 -29.67 -19.79
N ASP A 170 -7.55 -30.88 -20.27
CA ASP A 170 -8.01 -32.09 -19.60
C ASP A 170 -7.29 -32.30 -18.27
N TYR A 171 -5.96 -32.18 -18.26
CA TYR A 171 -5.13 -32.42 -17.10
C TYR A 171 -5.50 -31.51 -15.91
N TYR A 172 -5.65 -30.20 -16.17
CA TYR A 172 -6.04 -29.22 -15.17
C TYR A 172 -7.35 -29.59 -14.49
N ARG A 173 -8.37 -29.93 -15.29
CA ARG A 173 -9.72 -30.18 -14.78
C ARG A 173 -9.83 -31.45 -13.96
N ASN A 174 -8.95 -32.41 -14.17
CA ASN A 174 -9.10 -33.75 -13.60
C ASN A 174 -8.05 -34.10 -12.55
N PHE A 175 -6.83 -33.53 -12.62
CA PHE A 175 -5.68 -34.03 -11.86
C PHE A 175 -5.06 -33.01 -10.89
N ILE A 176 -5.35 -31.71 -10.99
CA ILE A 176 -4.67 -30.68 -10.17
C ILE A 176 -5.44 -30.36 -8.88
N TYR A 177 -4.76 -30.48 -7.74
CA TYR A 177 -5.30 -30.27 -6.39
C TYR A 177 -4.30 -29.48 -5.53
N ASN A 178 -4.77 -29.00 -4.38
CA ASN A 178 -3.94 -28.36 -3.36
C ASN A 178 -4.02 -29.13 -2.03
N ARG A 179 -3.12 -28.80 -1.10
CA ARG A 179 -3.04 -29.40 0.22
C ARG A 179 -2.84 -28.36 1.32
N VAL A 180 -3.70 -28.40 2.34
CA VAL A 180 -3.65 -27.57 3.55
C VAL A 180 -3.81 -28.48 4.76
N ASP A 181 -2.90 -28.36 5.75
CA ASP A 181 -2.92 -29.17 6.99
C ASP A 181 -3.08 -30.68 6.78
N GLY A 182 -2.48 -31.20 5.70
CA GLY A 182 -2.53 -32.61 5.33
C GLY A 182 -3.81 -33.05 4.60
N VAL A 183 -4.78 -32.16 4.41
CA VAL A 183 -6.02 -32.41 3.67
C VAL A 183 -5.87 -32.00 2.21
N ILE A 184 -6.23 -32.91 1.31
CA ILE A 184 -6.26 -32.65 -0.14
C ILE A 184 -7.62 -32.08 -0.51
N TYR A 185 -7.63 -31.06 -1.35
CA TYR A 185 -8.85 -30.45 -1.84
C TYR A 185 -8.64 -29.84 -3.21
N ARG A 186 -9.74 -29.67 -3.96
CA ARG A 186 -9.75 -28.89 -5.19
C ARG A 186 -9.81 -27.41 -4.85
N PRO A 187 -8.78 -26.61 -5.17
CA PRO A 187 -8.80 -25.17 -4.94
C PRO A 187 -9.82 -24.44 -5.85
N GLY A 188 -10.69 -23.61 -5.25
CA GLY A 188 -11.83 -23.00 -5.94
C GLY A 188 -13.16 -23.32 -5.25
N TYR A 189 -14.24 -22.69 -5.71
CA TYR A 189 -15.57 -22.76 -5.14
C TYR A 189 -15.99 -24.19 -4.74
N PRO A 190 -16.57 -24.39 -3.55
CA PRO A 190 -16.93 -23.38 -2.55
C PRO A 190 -15.78 -22.98 -1.61
N ARG A 191 -14.53 -23.43 -1.85
CA ARG A 191 -13.41 -23.32 -0.93
C ARG A 191 -12.25 -22.48 -1.47
N GLN A 192 -11.63 -21.65 -0.63
CA GLN A 192 -10.30 -21.06 -0.83
C GLN A 192 -10.01 -20.52 -2.25
N CYS A 193 -10.90 -19.74 -2.87
CA CYS A 193 -10.75 -19.25 -4.25
C CYS A 193 -9.50 -18.40 -4.48
N ASN A 194 -9.08 -17.61 -3.48
CA ASN A 194 -7.80 -16.88 -3.53
C ASN A 194 -6.60 -17.83 -3.63
N TRP A 195 -6.66 -19.02 -3.02
CA TRP A 195 -5.62 -20.02 -3.16
C TRP A 195 -5.63 -20.66 -4.56
N GLY A 196 -6.80 -20.92 -5.15
CA GLY A 196 -6.89 -21.32 -6.56
C GLY A 196 -6.21 -20.33 -7.50
N ARG A 197 -6.33 -19.03 -7.24
CA ARG A 197 -5.59 -18.00 -7.97
C ARG A 197 -4.07 -18.13 -7.75
N ILE A 198 -3.63 -18.27 -6.50
CA ILE A 198 -2.20 -18.22 -6.12
C ILE A 198 -1.43 -19.50 -6.51
N THR A 199 -2.03 -20.68 -6.35
CA THR A 199 -1.28 -21.94 -6.34
C THR A 199 -1.15 -22.60 -7.69
N HIS A 200 -1.96 -22.29 -8.70
CA HIS A 200 -1.86 -22.96 -9.99
C HIS A 200 -0.91 -22.28 -10.99
N PHE A 201 -0.68 -20.97 -10.89
CA PHE A 201 0.16 -20.22 -11.85
C PHE A 201 0.95 -19.07 -11.20
N GLY A 202 0.94 -19.02 -9.86
CA GLY A 202 1.36 -17.85 -9.09
C GLY A 202 0.27 -16.79 -9.00
N ASP A 203 0.54 -15.77 -8.18
CA ASP A 203 -0.35 -14.65 -7.84
C ASP A 203 -0.91 -13.86 -9.07
N TYR A 204 -0.50 -14.18 -10.32
CA TYR A 204 -0.93 -13.48 -11.54
C TYR A 204 -0.99 -14.34 -12.84
N LEU A 205 -1.99 -14.01 -13.67
CA LEU A 205 -2.06 -14.26 -15.13
C LEU A 205 -2.28 -15.72 -15.56
N PHE A 206 -3.52 -16.18 -15.61
CA PHE A 206 -3.82 -17.52 -16.15
C PHE A 206 -4.80 -17.53 -17.35
N PRO A 207 -6.11 -17.28 -17.19
CA PRO A 207 -7.05 -17.34 -18.32
C PRO A 207 -6.64 -16.50 -19.54
N LYS A 208 -6.18 -15.25 -19.35
CA LYS A 208 -5.79 -14.40 -20.49
C LYS A 208 -4.51 -14.85 -21.17
N LYS A 209 -3.57 -15.50 -20.46
CA LYS A 209 -2.39 -16.10 -21.09
C LYS A 209 -2.81 -17.27 -21.96
N PHE A 210 -3.71 -18.11 -21.46
CA PHE A 210 -4.28 -19.24 -22.19
C PHE A 210 -5.02 -18.76 -23.45
N CYS A 211 -5.86 -17.73 -23.32
CA CYS A 211 -6.54 -17.08 -24.43
C CYS A 211 -5.57 -16.46 -25.45
N ARG A 212 -4.45 -15.87 -25.00
CA ARG A 212 -3.41 -15.33 -25.89
C ARG A 212 -2.75 -16.46 -26.69
N THR A 213 -2.34 -17.54 -26.02
CA THR A 213 -1.73 -18.69 -26.68
C THR A 213 -2.66 -19.26 -27.76
N PHE A 214 -3.95 -19.45 -27.47
CA PHE A 214 -4.91 -19.93 -28.45
C PHE A 214 -5.13 -18.94 -29.62
N ARG A 215 -5.14 -17.63 -29.36
CA ARG A 215 -5.17 -16.61 -30.42
C ARG A 215 -3.92 -16.64 -31.30
N ASP A 216 -2.74 -16.91 -30.74
CA ASP A 216 -1.53 -17.08 -31.53
C ASP A 216 -1.65 -18.27 -32.50
N LEU A 217 -2.30 -19.38 -32.08
CA LEU A 217 -2.59 -20.53 -32.96
C LEU A 217 -3.54 -20.17 -34.12
N ILE A 218 -4.61 -19.42 -33.82
CA ILE A 218 -5.53 -18.91 -34.85
C ILE A 218 -4.76 -18.01 -35.83
N ALA A 219 -3.94 -17.09 -35.31
CA ALA A 219 -3.14 -16.17 -36.13
C ALA A 219 -2.04 -16.87 -36.96
N ALA A 220 -1.61 -18.06 -36.54
CA ALA A 220 -0.70 -18.92 -37.28
C ALA A 220 -1.38 -19.65 -38.46
N GLY A 221 -2.70 -19.65 -38.54
CA GLY A 221 -3.46 -20.44 -39.52
C GLY A 221 -3.57 -21.92 -39.14
N THR A 222 -3.40 -22.25 -37.86
CA THR A 222 -3.50 -23.64 -37.37
C THR A 222 -4.94 -24.15 -37.57
N PRO A 223 -5.17 -25.30 -38.22
CA PRO A 223 -6.49 -25.92 -38.25
C PRO A 223 -6.90 -26.36 -36.84
N ILE A 224 -8.09 -25.96 -36.40
CA ILE A 224 -8.63 -26.28 -35.07
C ILE A 224 -10.05 -26.84 -35.26
N SER A 225 -10.28 -28.08 -34.84
CA SER A 225 -11.60 -28.70 -34.85
C SER A 225 -12.51 -28.14 -33.76
N GLU A 226 -13.82 -28.38 -33.89
CA GLU A 226 -14.79 -28.01 -32.85
C GLU A 226 -14.49 -28.68 -31.51
N ALA A 227 -14.07 -29.96 -31.53
CA ALA A 227 -13.72 -30.71 -30.33
C ALA A 227 -12.47 -30.13 -29.63
N GLU A 228 -11.43 -29.77 -30.38
CA GLU A 228 -10.23 -29.12 -29.83
C GLU A 228 -10.56 -27.74 -29.26
N ARG A 229 -11.36 -26.96 -29.99
CA ARG A 229 -11.85 -25.66 -29.51
C ARG A 229 -12.66 -25.81 -28.22
N ALA A 230 -13.55 -26.79 -28.16
CA ALA A 230 -14.36 -27.09 -26.97
C ALA A 230 -13.49 -27.55 -25.79
N SER A 231 -12.46 -28.37 -26.03
CA SER A 231 -11.53 -28.82 -24.99
C SER A 231 -10.78 -27.65 -24.33
N VAL A 232 -10.22 -26.76 -25.16
CA VAL A 232 -9.53 -25.53 -24.71
C VAL A 232 -10.51 -24.59 -23.99
N ARG A 233 -11.73 -24.43 -24.51
CA ARG A 233 -12.78 -23.61 -23.90
C ARG A 233 -13.19 -24.13 -22.51
N ALA A 234 -13.33 -25.44 -22.35
CA ALA A 234 -13.81 -26.05 -21.12
C ALA A 234 -12.88 -25.80 -19.92
N LEU A 235 -11.57 -25.68 -20.13
CA LEU A 235 -10.65 -25.23 -19.08
C LEU A 235 -11.02 -23.82 -18.60
N LEU A 236 -11.28 -22.88 -19.51
CA LEU A 236 -11.61 -21.51 -19.14
C LEU A 236 -12.97 -21.42 -18.43
N GLU A 237 -13.95 -22.21 -18.87
CA GLU A 237 -15.25 -22.35 -18.20
C GLU A 237 -15.09 -22.82 -16.75
N SER A 238 -14.28 -23.88 -16.51
CA SER A 238 -13.96 -24.36 -15.17
C SER A 238 -13.19 -23.33 -14.33
N VAL A 239 -12.13 -22.73 -14.87
CA VAL A 239 -11.26 -21.82 -14.10
C VAL A 239 -11.99 -20.54 -13.72
N ILE A 240 -12.72 -19.95 -14.66
CA ILE A 240 -13.45 -18.71 -14.41
C ILE A 240 -14.60 -18.98 -13.45
N GLY A 241 -15.33 -20.08 -13.64
CA GLY A 241 -16.46 -20.43 -12.78
C GLY A 241 -16.04 -20.86 -11.37
N GLU A 242 -15.00 -21.68 -11.24
CA GLU A 242 -14.56 -22.22 -9.95
C GLU A 242 -13.64 -21.25 -9.18
N VAL A 243 -12.88 -20.38 -9.86
CA VAL A 243 -11.85 -19.56 -9.21
C VAL A 243 -12.09 -18.07 -9.43
N THR A 244 -12.09 -17.59 -10.67
CA THR A 244 -12.00 -16.14 -10.96
C THR A 244 -13.27 -15.38 -10.55
N LEU A 245 -14.45 -15.81 -10.98
CA LEU A 245 -15.72 -15.18 -10.62
C LEU A 245 -16.02 -15.28 -9.10
N PRO A 246 -15.88 -16.46 -8.47
CA PRO A 246 -16.00 -16.57 -7.02
C PRO A 246 -15.04 -15.66 -6.27
N PHE A 247 -13.79 -15.54 -6.72
CA PHE A 247 -12.82 -14.63 -6.12
C PHE A 247 -13.26 -13.16 -6.24
N ILE A 248 -13.66 -12.71 -7.45
CA ILE A 248 -14.19 -11.35 -7.66
C ILE A 248 -15.33 -11.08 -6.66
N ARG A 249 -16.25 -12.02 -6.49
CA ARG A 249 -17.39 -11.87 -5.56
C ARG A 249 -16.96 -11.86 -4.11
N GLN A 250 -16.05 -12.76 -3.72
CA GLN A 250 -15.54 -12.88 -2.36
C GLN A 250 -14.97 -11.55 -1.85
N VAL A 251 -14.30 -10.79 -2.72
CA VAL A 251 -13.71 -9.48 -2.39
C VAL A 251 -14.58 -8.30 -2.84
N ASN A 252 -15.83 -8.54 -3.25
CA ASN A 252 -16.78 -7.55 -3.75
C ASN A 252 -16.28 -6.74 -4.96
N GLY A 253 -15.39 -7.30 -5.78
CA GLY A 253 -14.77 -6.60 -6.90
C GLY A 253 -13.77 -5.54 -6.46
N LEU A 254 -13.24 -5.62 -5.24
CA LEU A 254 -12.28 -4.68 -4.68
C LEU A 254 -10.95 -5.39 -4.39
N GLY A 255 -9.84 -4.66 -4.42
CA GLY A 255 -8.52 -5.21 -4.11
C GLY A 255 -7.52 -5.13 -5.25
N ASN A 256 -6.23 -5.16 -4.89
CA ASN A 256 -5.12 -5.08 -5.82
C ASN A 256 -5.10 -6.12 -6.98
N PRO A 257 -5.72 -7.34 -6.91
CA PRO A 257 -5.64 -8.29 -8.03
C PRO A 257 -6.75 -8.10 -9.06
N MET A 258 -7.74 -7.22 -8.82
CA MET A 258 -8.95 -7.11 -9.63
C MET A 258 -8.68 -6.79 -11.11
N GLY A 259 -7.71 -5.93 -11.40
CA GLY A 259 -7.33 -5.64 -12.78
C GLY A 259 -6.84 -6.86 -13.56
N ALA A 260 -6.23 -7.85 -12.90
CA ALA A 260 -5.88 -9.09 -13.59
C ALA A 260 -7.10 -9.99 -13.82
N ALA A 261 -7.97 -10.11 -12.80
CA ALA A 261 -9.17 -10.95 -12.85
C ALA A 261 -10.18 -10.48 -13.92
N TYR A 262 -10.39 -9.17 -14.05
CA TYR A 262 -11.25 -8.62 -15.10
C TYR A 262 -10.68 -8.88 -16.50
N ALA A 263 -9.37 -8.66 -16.69
CA ALA A 263 -8.72 -8.95 -17.97
C ALA A 263 -8.82 -10.43 -18.37
N ASP A 264 -8.79 -11.33 -17.39
CA ASP A 264 -8.96 -12.78 -17.57
C ASP A 264 -10.37 -13.11 -18.09
N CYS A 265 -11.41 -12.60 -17.43
CA CYS A 265 -12.80 -12.78 -17.84
C CYS A 265 -13.10 -12.16 -19.22
N ILE A 266 -12.66 -10.93 -19.47
CA ILE A 266 -12.87 -10.24 -20.76
C ILE A 266 -12.17 -10.99 -21.89
N SER A 267 -10.94 -11.47 -21.67
CA SER A 267 -10.20 -12.22 -22.68
C SER A 267 -10.91 -13.52 -23.06
N ALA A 268 -11.44 -14.25 -22.08
CA ALA A 268 -12.14 -15.50 -22.30
C ALA A 268 -13.50 -15.27 -22.99
N GLY A 269 -14.31 -14.34 -22.47
CA GLY A 269 -15.63 -14.04 -23.03
C GLY A 269 -15.57 -13.51 -24.47
N ARG A 270 -14.53 -12.73 -24.80
CA ARG A 270 -14.27 -12.25 -26.17
C ARG A 270 -13.84 -13.36 -27.12
N LEU A 271 -13.01 -14.29 -26.67
CA LEU A 271 -12.46 -15.37 -27.50
C LEU A 271 -13.46 -16.51 -27.73
N PHE A 272 -14.20 -16.88 -26.67
CA PHE A 272 -15.19 -17.95 -26.65
C PHE A 272 -16.57 -17.36 -26.35
N ARG A 273 -17.16 -16.72 -27.35
CA ARG A 273 -18.49 -16.09 -27.23
C ARG A 273 -19.58 -17.11 -26.90
N GLU A 274 -19.41 -18.32 -27.40
CA GLU A 274 -20.24 -19.49 -27.14
C GLU A 274 -19.97 -20.15 -25.77
N GLY A 275 -19.01 -19.64 -24.99
CA GLY A 275 -18.64 -20.18 -23.69
C GLY A 275 -19.78 -20.12 -22.69
N ARG A 276 -19.81 -21.11 -21.81
CA ARG A 276 -20.78 -21.30 -20.74
C ARG A 276 -20.07 -21.19 -19.40
N PHE A 277 -20.06 -19.99 -18.83
CA PHE A 277 -19.33 -19.69 -17.60
C PHE A 277 -20.28 -19.77 -16.40
N PRO A 278 -20.26 -20.85 -15.60
CA PRO A 278 -21.13 -20.97 -14.43
C PRO A 278 -20.70 -19.97 -13.36
N ASP A 279 -21.68 -19.33 -12.73
CA ASP A 279 -21.46 -18.41 -11.63
C ASP A 279 -21.98 -19.03 -10.33
N PHE A 280 -21.17 -19.92 -9.75
CA PHE A 280 -21.56 -20.74 -8.59
C PHE A 280 -21.90 -19.95 -7.33
N CYS A 281 -21.54 -18.66 -7.26
CA CYS A 281 -21.84 -17.79 -6.13
C CYS A 281 -23.19 -17.08 -6.26
N ARG A 282 -23.91 -17.26 -7.37
CA ARG A 282 -25.28 -16.79 -7.55
C ARG A 282 -26.24 -17.96 -7.68
N THR A 283 -27.50 -17.68 -7.45
CA THR A 283 -28.60 -18.62 -7.62
C THR A 283 -29.74 -17.86 -8.28
N ASP A 284 -30.27 -18.39 -9.37
CA ASP A 284 -31.45 -17.85 -10.02
C ASP A 284 -32.69 -18.12 -9.15
N ALA A 285 -33.82 -17.48 -9.48
CA ALA A 285 -35.05 -17.58 -8.69
C ALA A 285 -35.57 -19.03 -8.54
N ASP A 286 -35.20 -19.91 -9.46
CA ASP A 286 -35.56 -21.33 -9.48
C ASP A 286 -34.57 -22.23 -8.72
N GLY A 287 -33.53 -21.67 -8.10
CA GLY A 287 -32.52 -22.44 -7.37
C GLY A 287 -31.34 -22.91 -8.22
N SER A 288 -31.32 -22.64 -9.53
CA SER A 288 -30.25 -23.06 -10.43
C SER A 288 -29.03 -22.13 -10.39
N VAL A 289 -27.87 -22.65 -10.82
CA VAL A 289 -26.65 -21.84 -10.97
C VAL A 289 -26.70 -21.11 -12.31
N PRO A 290 -26.65 -19.77 -12.33
CA PRO A 290 -26.67 -19.02 -13.58
C PRO A 290 -25.42 -19.31 -14.41
N VAL A 291 -25.61 -19.37 -15.74
CA VAL A 291 -24.53 -19.61 -16.71
C VAL A 291 -24.43 -18.40 -17.64
N LEU A 292 -23.31 -17.69 -17.55
CA LEU A 292 -23.05 -16.52 -18.38
C LEU A 292 -22.52 -16.95 -19.76
N SER A 293 -23.03 -16.31 -20.81
CA SER A 293 -22.41 -16.35 -22.14
C SER A 293 -21.09 -15.58 -22.15
N GLY A 294 -20.30 -15.69 -23.22
CA GLY A 294 -19.07 -14.88 -23.33
C GLY A 294 -19.33 -13.36 -23.29
N ALA A 295 -20.43 -12.89 -23.89
CA ALA A 295 -20.85 -11.49 -23.79
C ALA A 295 -21.34 -11.14 -22.38
N GLY A 296 -22.16 -12.00 -21.77
CA GLY A 296 -22.64 -11.80 -20.39
C GLY A 296 -21.50 -11.73 -19.38
N LEU A 297 -20.46 -12.54 -19.56
CA LEU A 297 -19.25 -12.48 -18.73
C LEU A 297 -18.52 -11.14 -18.85
N VAL A 298 -18.40 -10.59 -20.06
CA VAL A 298 -17.77 -9.28 -20.31
C VAL A 298 -18.56 -8.17 -19.63
N HIS A 299 -19.88 -8.14 -19.78
CA HIS A 299 -20.73 -7.16 -19.09
C HIS A 299 -20.68 -7.30 -17.57
N GLU A 300 -20.75 -8.52 -17.03
CA GLU A 300 -20.73 -8.75 -15.58
C GLU A 300 -19.46 -8.19 -14.93
N VAL A 301 -18.29 -8.39 -15.53
CA VAL A 301 -17.02 -7.88 -14.96
C VAL A 301 -16.73 -6.41 -15.26
N ILE A 302 -17.56 -5.74 -16.05
CA ILE A 302 -17.44 -4.29 -16.31
C ILE A 302 -18.54 -3.52 -15.59
N GLU A 303 -19.80 -3.82 -15.91
CA GLU A 303 -21.00 -3.13 -15.45
C GLU A 303 -21.67 -3.80 -14.25
N GLY A 304 -21.36 -5.06 -13.94
CA GLY A 304 -21.97 -5.78 -12.81
C GLY A 304 -21.62 -5.19 -11.44
N GLU A 305 -22.28 -5.71 -10.41
CA GLU A 305 -22.17 -5.31 -9.01
C GLU A 305 -20.71 -5.31 -8.49
N HIS A 306 -19.88 -6.21 -9.00
CA HIS A 306 -18.47 -6.39 -8.62
C HIS A 306 -17.49 -6.09 -9.77
N GLY A 307 -17.96 -5.40 -10.81
CA GLY A 307 -17.18 -5.12 -12.01
C GLY A 307 -16.25 -3.91 -11.92
N TYR A 308 -15.58 -3.62 -13.03
CA TYR A 308 -14.65 -2.52 -13.22
C TYR A 308 -15.15 -1.16 -12.67
N TYR A 309 -16.39 -0.78 -12.99
CA TYR A 309 -16.93 0.51 -12.53
C TYR A 309 -17.17 0.55 -11.01
N ASN A 310 -17.48 -0.59 -10.38
CA ASN A 310 -17.57 -0.68 -8.92
C ASN A 310 -16.19 -0.47 -8.27
N LEU A 311 -15.13 -1.07 -8.83
CA LEU A 311 -13.77 -0.86 -8.35
C LEU A 311 -13.37 0.63 -8.42
N LEU A 312 -13.59 1.29 -9.56
CA LEU A 312 -13.28 2.73 -9.71
C LEU A 312 -14.04 3.60 -8.72
N ALA A 313 -15.33 3.32 -8.52
CA ALA A 313 -16.20 4.08 -7.65
C ALA A 313 -15.92 3.89 -6.15
N ASN A 314 -15.45 2.71 -5.73
CA ASN A 314 -15.49 2.32 -4.32
C ASN A 314 -14.12 1.91 -3.74
N TYR A 315 -13.11 1.68 -4.58
CA TYR A 315 -11.74 1.36 -4.12
C TYR A 315 -10.76 2.53 -4.20
N PHE A 316 -11.10 3.61 -4.91
CA PHE A 316 -10.27 4.81 -5.02
C PHE A 316 -10.92 6.00 -4.33
N TYR A 317 -10.13 6.76 -3.60
CA TYR A 317 -10.48 8.10 -3.14
C TYR A 317 -10.61 9.07 -4.33
N PRO A 318 -11.26 10.23 -4.17
CA PRO A 318 -11.39 11.23 -5.24
C PRO A 318 -10.08 11.82 -5.76
N ASP A 319 -9.01 11.78 -4.97
CA ASP A 319 -7.67 12.20 -5.40
C ASP A 319 -6.96 11.12 -6.25
N GLY A 320 -7.62 9.99 -6.52
CA GLY A 320 -7.10 8.90 -7.34
C GLY A 320 -6.23 7.91 -6.56
N LEU A 321 -6.03 8.09 -5.26
CA LEU A 321 -5.28 7.14 -4.45
C LEU A 321 -6.19 5.98 -4.02
N MET A 322 -5.67 4.75 -4.00
CA MET A 322 -6.48 3.59 -3.66
C MET A 322 -6.64 3.41 -2.13
N ARG A 323 -7.67 2.71 -1.68
CA ARG A 323 -7.96 2.51 -0.25
C ARG A 323 -6.92 1.64 0.48
N GLU A 324 -6.21 0.80 -0.25
CA GLU A 324 -5.01 0.10 0.22
C GLU A 324 -3.78 1.01 0.04
N ARG A 325 -3.25 1.54 1.13
CA ARG A 325 -2.42 2.76 1.09
C ARG A 325 -0.95 2.50 0.76
N THR A 326 -0.66 2.05 -0.46
CA THR A 326 0.71 1.79 -0.93
C THR A 326 0.89 2.16 -2.41
N VAL A 327 2.06 2.67 -2.76
CA VAL A 327 2.40 2.92 -4.17
C VAL A 327 2.65 1.59 -4.90
N ALA A 328 3.34 0.66 -4.24
CA ALA A 328 3.65 -0.66 -4.79
C ALA A 328 2.40 -1.43 -5.26
N TYR A 329 1.37 -1.57 -4.41
CA TYR A 329 0.18 -2.33 -4.78
C TYR A 329 -0.78 -1.52 -5.67
N GLN A 330 -0.76 -0.18 -5.62
CA GLN A 330 -1.54 0.62 -6.59
C GLN A 330 -0.94 0.45 -7.98
N ASN A 331 0.37 0.51 -8.13
CA ASN A 331 1.06 0.22 -9.38
C ASN A 331 0.72 -1.18 -9.92
N MET A 332 0.64 -2.18 -9.03
CA MET A 332 0.19 -3.52 -9.39
C MET A 332 -1.24 -3.53 -9.94
N LEU A 333 -2.19 -2.91 -9.23
CA LEU A 333 -3.58 -2.82 -9.67
C LEU A 333 -3.69 -2.11 -11.01
N ILE A 334 -3.02 -0.96 -11.16
CA ILE A 334 -3.05 -0.15 -12.38
C ILE A 334 -2.44 -0.88 -13.58
N ARG A 335 -1.38 -1.68 -13.40
CA ARG A 335 -0.87 -2.58 -14.45
C ARG A 335 -1.95 -3.58 -14.89
N GLY A 336 -2.69 -4.16 -13.94
CA GLY A 336 -3.85 -5.01 -14.21
C GLY A 336 -4.98 -4.28 -14.94
N LEU A 337 -5.34 -3.07 -14.53
CA LEU A 337 -6.39 -2.29 -15.20
C LEU A 337 -5.98 -1.86 -16.61
N ARG A 338 -4.70 -1.57 -16.86
CA ARG A 338 -4.19 -1.36 -18.23
C ARG A 338 -4.30 -2.63 -19.08
N ASP A 339 -4.09 -3.81 -18.50
CA ASP A 339 -4.37 -5.08 -19.20
C ASP A 339 -5.87 -5.28 -19.47
N THR A 340 -6.74 -4.92 -18.52
CA THR A 340 -8.20 -4.94 -18.66
C THR A 340 -8.65 -4.05 -19.82
N ALA A 341 -8.19 -2.79 -19.85
CA ALA A 341 -8.47 -1.87 -20.93
C ALA A 341 -7.98 -2.39 -22.28
N ARG A 342 -6.78 -2.97 -22.35
CA ARG A 342 -6.27 -3.61 -23.58
C ARG A 342 -7.10 -4.81 -24.03
N ALA A 343 -7.64 -5.61 -23.12
CA ALA A 343 -8.51 -6.74 -23.46
C ALA A 343 -9.90 -6.27 -23.96
N ALA A 344 -10.42 -5.20 -23.36
CA ALA A 344 -11.71 -4.59 -23.69
C ALA A 344 -11.68 -3.75 -24.97
N LYS A 345 -10.51 -3.19 -25.35
CA LYS A 345 -10.39 -2.20 -26.43
C LYS A 345 -11.10 -2.65 -27.72
N GLY A 346 -12.03 -1.83 -28.19
CA GLY A 346 -12.80 -2.07 -29.41
C GLY A 346 -13.77 -3.26 -29.32
N TYR A 347 -14.11 -3.73 -28.12
CA TYR A 347 -15.17 -4.73 -27.95
C TYR A 347 -16.52 -4.12 -28.34
N SER A 348 -17.31 -4.90 -29.09
CA SER A 348 -18.68 -4.58 -29.47
C SER A 348 -19.53 -5.83 -29.40
N ASP A 349 -20.77 -5.68 -28.92
CA ASP A 349 -21.75 -6.75 -28.96
C ASP A 349 -22.28 -6.95 -30.38
N ILE A 350 -22.23 -8.19 -30.85
CA ILE A 350 -22.74 -8.57 -32.18
C ILE A 350 -24.27 -8.66 -32.15
N ARG A 351 -24.83 -9.13 -31.03
CA ARG A 351 -26.26 -9.30 -30.79
C ARG A 351 -26.68 -8.51 -29.57
N LYS A 352 -27.39 -7.41 -29.78
CA LYS A 352 -27.83 -6.49 -28.71
C LYS A 352 -28.85 -7.15 -27.77
N ASP A 353 -29.79 -7.88 -28.35
CA ASP A 353 -30.83 -8.66 -27.67
C ASP A 353 -30.25 -9.67 -26.66
N ALA A 354 -29.06 -10.21 -26.94
CA ALA A 354 -28.41 -11.20 -26.10
C ALA A 354 -27.95 -10.65 -24.74
N VAL A 355 -27.75 -9.33 -24.62
CA VAL A 355 -27.30 -8.65 -23.40
C VAL A 355 -28.40 -7.77 -22.80
N GLU A 356 -29.25 -7.16 -23.63
CA GLU A 356 -30.38 -6.32 -23.20
C GLU A 356 -31.38 -7.09 -22.31
N LYS A 357 -31.57 -8.39 -22.56
CA LYS A 357 -32.44 -9.25 -21.73
C LYS A 357 -32.00 -9.39 -20.27
N TYR A 358 -30.75 -9.03 -19.95
CA TYR A 358 -30.21 -8.99 -18.59
C TYR A 358 -30.10 -7.55 -18.04
N GLY A 359 -30.66 -6.57 -18.75
CA GLY A 359 -30.65 -5.15 -18.36
C GLY A 359 -29.35 -4.41 -18.67
N TYR A 360 -28.45 -4.99 -19.47
CA TYR A 360 -27.21 -4.33 -19.87
C TYR A 360 -27.40 -3.45 -21.11
N THR A 361 -26.62 -2.37 -21.18
CA THR A 361 -26.55 -1.52 -22.39
C THR A 361 -25.48 -2.09 -23.33
N PRO A 362 -25.79 -2.39 -24.60
CA PRO A 362 -24.81 -2.94 -25.53
C PRO A 362 -23.59 -2.04 -25.72
N PHE A 363 -22.40 -2.61 -25.66
CA PHE A 363 -21.16 -1.87 -25.91
C PHE A 363 -20.94 -1.63 -27.40
N ARG A 364 -20.47 -0.41 -27.72
CA ARG A 364 -19.99 -0.02 -29.05
C ARG A 364 -18.55 0.44 -28.95
N ALA A 365 -17.61 -0.35 -29.46
CA ALA A 365 -16.18 -0.02 -29.50
C ALA A 365 -15.64 0.43 -28.13
N LEU A 366 -15.80 -0.42 -27.13
CA LEU A 366 -15.47 -0.10 -25.74
C LEU A 366 -14.02 0.40 -25.56
N ASP A 367 -13.87 1.46 -24.78
CA ASP A 367 -12.59 1.94 -24.23
C ASP A 367 -12.76 2.18 -22.73
N LEU A 368 -11.93 1.52 -21.93
CA LEU A 368 -12.00 1.58 -20.47
C LEU A 368 -10.94 2.48 -19.85
N GLN A 369 -10.06 3.10 -20.64
CA GLN A 369 -8.98 3.94 -20.11
C GLN A 369 -9.31 5.43 -20.28
N PRO A 370 -9.74 6.14 -19.22
CA PRO A 370 -10.01 7.57 -19.30
C PRO A 370 -8.71 8.32 -19.57
N ALA A 371 -8.74 9.25 -20.52
CA ALA A 371 -7.60 10.12 -20.83
C ALA A 371 -7.52 11.31 -19.86
N GLU A 372 -8.66 11.86 -19.46
CA GLU A 372 -8.77 13.12 -18.70
C GLU A 372 -9.85 13.02 -17.62
N GLY A 373 -9.97 14.09 -16.82
CA GLY A 373 -10.94 14.19 -15.73
C GLY A 373 -10.63 13.34 -14.50
N PRO A 374 -11.52 13.36 -13.48
CA PRO A 374 -11.30 12.64 -12.22
C PRO A 374 -11.11 11.12 -12.39
N ALA A 375 -11.76 10.50 -13.37
CA ALA A 375 -11.63 9.08 -13.66
C ALA A 375 -10.22 8.66 -14.14
N SER A 376 -9.38 9.61 -14.59
CA SER A 376 -7.99 9.32 -14.99
C SER A 376 -7.00 9.36 -13.82
N LEU A 377 -7.37 9.99 -12.69
CA LEU A 377 -6.51 10.12 -11.50
C LEU A 377 -6.02 8.77 -10.95
N PRO A 378 -6.84 7.70 -10.83
CA PRO A 378 -6.38 6.38 -10.40
C PRO A 378 -5.12 5.87 -11.11
N PHE A 379 -4.97 6.20 -12.40
CA PHE A 379 -3.90 5.69 -13.25
C PHE A 379 -2.58 6.47 -13.16
N ARG A 380 -2.57 7.63 -12.48
CA ARG A 380 -1.41 8.53 -12.43
C ARG A 380 -1.11 9.13 -11.05
N ALA A 381 -2.10 9.45 -10.22
CA ALA A 381 -1.89 10.26 -9.01
C ALA A 381 -0.88 9.64 -8.03
N TYR A 382 -0.83 8.31 -7.94
CA TYR A 382 0.08 7.59 -7.05
C TYR A 382 1.56 7.80 -7.39
N THR A 383 1.92 8.15 -8.63
CA THR A 383 3.33 8.40 -8.99
C THR A 383 3.84 9.71 -8.42
N ASP A 384 2.96 10.63 -8.06
CA ASP A 384 3.33 11.93 -7.49
C ASP A 384 3.67 11.82 -5.99
N VAL A 385 3.30 10.70 -5.35
CA VAL A 385 3.63 10.36 -3.96
C VAL A 385 5.08 9.88 -3.86
N CYS A 386 6.03 10.76 -4.19
CA CYS A 386 7.46 10.47 -4.26
C CYS A 386 8.35 11.55 -3.63
N PHE A 387 9.57 11.18 -3.28
CA PHE A 387 10.66 12.06 -2.89
C PHE A 387 11.28 12.77 -4.10
N PRO A 388 12.13 13.79 -3.91
CA PRO A 388 12.74 14.57 -5.00
C PRO A 388 13.57 13.76 -6.00
N ASP A 389 14.03 12.55 -5.64
CA ASP A 389 14.76 11.65 -6.55
C ASP A 389 13.85 10.67 -7.32
N GLY A 390 12.54 10.77 -7.14
CA GLY A 390 11.56 9.94 -7.82
C GLY A 390 11.15 8.66 -7.10
N ARG A 391 11.80 8.32 -5.97
CA ARG A 391 11.38 7.17 -5.17
C ARG A 391 10.06 7.46 -4.47
N SER A 392 9.17 6.48 -4.50
CA SER A 392 7.92 6.51 -3.76
C SER A 392 8.15 6.75 -2.27
N ILE A 393 7.28 7.52 -1.64
CA ILE A 393 7.26 7.67 -0.18
C ILE A 393 6.77 6.34 0.40
N PRO A 394 7.56 5.65 1.25
CA PRO A 394 7.27 4.29 1.65
C PRO A 394 6.25 4.24 2.80
N VAL A 395 4.97 4.39 2.47
CA VAL A 395 3.85 4.19 3.40
C VAL A 395 3.23 2.81 3.20
N GLY A 396 2.94 2.12 4.31
CA GLY A 396 2.43 0.75 4.29
C GLY A 396 3.45 -0.24 3.73
N ASP A 397 2.96 -1.28 3.06
CA ASP A 397 3.78 -2.32 2.43
C ASP A 397 4.47 -1.81 1.13
N ASP A 398 5.46 -0.93 1.27
CA ASP A 398 6.23 -0.35 0.17
C ASP A 398 7.76 -0.50 0.36
N TYR A 399 8.50 -0.46 -0.75
CA TYR A 399 9.95 -0.63 -0.83
C TYR A 399 10.66 0.57 -1.50
N GLY A 400 9.98 1.69 -1.74
CA GLY A 400 10.59 2.94 -2.19
C GLY A 400 11.12 2.89 -3.62
N ALA A 401 10.41 2.22 -4.54
CA ALA A 401 10.80 2.17 -5.96
C ALA A 401 10.74 3.57 -6.61
N ILE A 402 11.59 3.81 -7.62
CA ILE A 402 11.47 4.97 -8.50
C ILE A 402 10.17 4.85 -9.30
N VAL A 403 9.29 5.84 -9.17
CA VAL A 403 7.97 5.87 -9.81
C VAL A 403 7.74 7.11 -10.67
N GLN A 404 8.57 8.14 -10.52
CA GLN A 404 8.46 9.40 -11.25
C GLN A 404 9.84 9.99 -11.50
N GLU A 405 10.16 10.33 -12.74
CA GLU A 405 11.46 10.92 -13.09
C GLU A 405 11.51 12.43 -12.80
N LYS A 406 10.35 13.10 -12.76
CA LYS A 406 10.23 14.54 -12.50
C LYS A 406 9.25 14.81 -11.35
N PRO A 407 9.66 14.57 -10.10
CA PRO A 407 8.81 14.80 -8.93
C PRO A 407 8.38 16.26 -8.78
N ALA A 408 7.23 16.48 -8.13
CA ALA A 408 6.78 17.82 -7.79
C ALA A 408 7.75 18.49 -6.80
N ALA A 409 8.08 19.76 -7.08
CA ALA A 409 8.88 20.58 -6.17
C ALA A 409 8.05 21.22 -5.04
N ALA A 410 6.74 21.38 -5.25
CA ALA A 410 5.83 22.01 -4.29
C ALA A 410 5.39 21.04 -3.19
N SER A 411 5.10 21.59 -2.00
CA SER A 411 4.46 20.83 -0.93
C SER A 411 3.10 20.28 -1.38
N SER A 412 2.69 19.14 -0.85
CA SER A 412 1.47 18.44 -1.29
C SER A 412 0.80 17.72 -0.15
N VAL A 413 -0.53 17.67 -0.21
CA VAL A 413 -1.37 16.87 0.69
C VAL A 413 -2.04 15.78 -0.13
N TYR A 414 -2.00 14.55 0.38
CA TYR A 414 -2.63 13.38 -0.20
C TYR A 414 -3.78 12.95 0.72
N PRO A 415 -4.95 13.60 0.62
CA PRO A 415 -6.02 13.50 1.61
C PRO A 415 -6.66 12.11 1.72
N GLY A 416 -6.74 11.36 0.61
CA GLY A 416 -7.22 9.98 0.59
C GLY A 416 -6.32 9.05 1.41
N TRP A 417 -5.01 9.25 1.35
CA TRP A 417 -4.06 8.53 2.19
C TRP A 417 -3.80 9.21 3.53
N GLY A 418 -4.22 10.44 3.76
CA GLY A 418 -3.89 11.16 4.99
C GLY A 418 -2.38 11.35 5.18
N ILE A 419 -1.71 11.85 4.13
CA ILE A 419 -0.28 12.16 4.16
C ILE A 419 -0.08 13.62 3.76
N GLY A 420 0.83 14.30 4.44
CA GLY A 420 1.30 15.64 4.09
C GLY A 420 2.79 15.59 3.84
N ALA A 421 3.23 16.18 2.73
CA ALA A 421 4.63 16.30 2.35
C ALA A 421 4.98 17.78 2.20
N LEU A 422 5.68 18.35 3.18
CA LEU A 422 6.26 19.69 3.07
C LEU A 422 7.58 19.61 2.32
N ARG A 423 7.76 20.43 1.28
CA ARG A 423 8.96 20.45 0.45
C ARG A 423 9.57 21.85 0.49
N LEU A 424 10.86 21.94 0.78
CA LEU A 424 11.56 23.21 0.85
C LEU A 424 12.98 23.08 0.30
N GLY A 425 13.50 24.16 -0.28
CA GLY A 425 14.78 24.18 -0.96
C GLY A 425 14.71 23.69 -2.40
N ARG A 426 15.87 23.55 -3.04
CA ARG A 426 16.04 23.01 -4.39
C ARG A 426 17.13 21.95 -4.36
N ALA A 427 17.15 21.05 -5.33
CA ALA A 427 18.22 20.08 -5.43
C ALA A 427 19.59 20.79 -5.55
N PRO A 428 20.65 20.27 -4.91
CA PRO A 428 20.70 19.04 -4.11
C PRO A 428 20.27 19.19 -2.63
N GLU A 429 20.03 20.41 -2.14
CA GLU A 429 19.69 20.71 -0.72
C GLU A 429 18.20 20.55 -0.38
N ALA A 430 17.38 20.05 -1.31
CA ALA A 430 15.95 19.89 -1.11
C ALA A 430 15.65 18.96 0.08
N SER A 431 14.82 19.45 1.00
CA SER A 431 14.33 18.70 2.15
C SER A 431 12.83 18.43 2.01
N VAL A 432 12.39 17.26 2.47
CA VAL A 432 10.98 16.89 2.52
C VAL A 432 10.65 16.29 3.88
N ALA A 433 9.66 16.87 4.56
CA ALA A 433 9.09 16.29 5.77
C ALA A 433 7.74 15.65 5.44
N VAL A 434 7.58 14.36 5.75
CA VAL A 434 6.35 13.61 5.49
C VAL A 434 5.71 13.20 6.80
N LEU A 435 4.48 13.64 7.02
CA LEU A 435 3.66 13.24 8.17
C LEU A 435 2.54 12.31 7.71
N ASN A 436 2.46 11.13 8.33
CA ASN A 436 1.40 10.17 8.08
C ASN A 436 0.32 10.25 9.16
N TRP A 437 -0.86 10.79 8.86
CA TRP A 437 -2.03 10.71 9.75
C TRP A 437 -3.08 9.71 9.29
N GLY A 438 -2.84 8.93 8.23
CA GLY A 438 -3.76 7.89 7.78
C GLY A 438 -3.28 6.48 8.14
N SER A 439 -4.23 5.58 8.36
CA SER A 439 -4.04 4.13 8.29
C SER A 439 -5.32 3.47 7.78
N GLY A 440 -5.17 2.50 6.87
CA GLY A 440 -6.27 1.72 6.32
C GLY A 440 -6.54 0.46 7.14
N LEU A 441 -7.73 -0.12 6.96
CA LEU A 441 -8.08 -1.42 7.56
C LEU A 441 -7.60 -2.62 6.73
N ASP A 442 -6.89 -2.36 5.62
CA ASP A 442 -6.38 -3.39 4.71
C ASP A 442 -5.13 -4.12 5.27
N GLY A 443 -4.76 -5.24 4.64
CA GLY A 443 -3.64 -6.09 5.08
C GLY A 443 -2.24 -5.49 4.88
N HIS A 444 -2.15 -4.34 4.21
CA HIS A 444 -0.91 -3.67 3.78
C HIS A 444 -0.71 -2.29 4.43
N SER A 445 -1.65 -1.84 5.26
CA SER A 445 -1.52 -0.67 6.13
C SER A 445 -0.79 -1.02 7.44
N HIS A 446 -0.09 -0.05 8.02
CA HIS A 446 0.72 -0.20 9.23
C HIS A 446 0.08 0.46 10.46
N ASN A 447 0.55 0.09 11.65
CA ASN A 447 0.16 0.70 12.93
C ASN A 447 1.01 1.94 13.24
N ASP A 448 1.06 2.89 12.31
CA ASP A 448 2.07 3.95 12.25
C ASP A 448 1.48 5.36 12.34
N MET A 449 0.40 5.52 13.12
CA MET A 449 -0.28 6.80 13.29
C MET A 449 0.69 7.92 13.68
N LEU A 450 0.64 9.03 12.94
CA LEU A 450 1.51 10.21 13.09
C LEU A 450 3.00 9.91 12.93
N SER A 451 3.39 8.85 12.21
CA SER A 451 4.79 8.59 11.85
C SER A 451 5.37 9.71 10.97
N LEU A 452 6.67 9.99 11.15
CA LEU A 452 7.41 11.03 10.44
C LEU A 452 8.56 10.43 9.65
N LEU A 453 8.68 10.88 8.39
CA LEU A 453 9.84 10.64 7.54
C LEU A 453 10.49 11.99 7.19
N PHE A 454 11.81 12.00 7.08
CA PHE A 454 12.57 13.20 6.70
C PHE A 454 13.58 12.86 5.61
N TRP A 455 13.40 13.49 4.46
CA TRP A 455 14.32 13.46 3.34
C TRP A 455 15.16 14.73 3.34
N SER A 456 16.46 14.61 3.10
CA SER A 456 17.35 15.75 2.88
C SER A 456 18.63 15.27 2.20
N ASN A 457 19.43 16.18 1.62
CA ASN A 457 20.75 15.87 1.03
C ASN A 457 20.74 14.65 0.09
N GLY A 458 19.67 14.54 -0.72
CA GLY A 458 19.51 13.48 -1.72
C GLY A 458 19.16 12.09 -1.18
N ARG A 459 18.73 11.94 0.08
CA ARG A 459 18.30 10.65 0.64
C ARG A 459 17.25 10.75 1.74
N LEU A 460 16.60 9.62 2.02
CA LEU A 460 15.76 9.45 3.19
C LEU A 460 16.66 9.35 4.44
N MET A 461 16.60 10.36 5.30
CA MET A 461 17.41 10.49 6.51
C MET A 461 16.71 9.85 7.72
N LEU A 462 15.53 10.35 8.09
CA LEU A 462 14.69 9.74 9.12
C LEU A 462 13.71 8.80 8.42
N SER A 463 13.86 7.49 8.65
CA SER A 463 13.12 6.44 7.95
C SER A 463 12.35 5.53 8.90
N ALA A 464 11.39 4.79 8.36
CA ALA A 464 10.79 3.64 9.01
C ALA A 464 11.36 2.34 8.40
N PRO A 465 11.24 1.20 9.09
CA PRO A 465 11.60 -0.10 8.53
C PRO A 465 10.91 -0.38 7.17
N GLU A 466 11.67 -0.67 6.12
CA GLU A 466 11.08 -1.00 4.80
C GLU A 466 10.51 -2.43 4.75
N TYR A 467 9.80 -2.76 3.67
CA TYR A 467 9.17 -4.06 3.44
C TYR A 467 10.11 -5.26 3.70
N PRO A 468 9.83 -6.12 4.70
CA PRO A 468 10.68 -7.25 5.00
C PRO A 468 10.55 -8.32 3.91
N ALA A 469 11.69 -8.85 3.49
CA ALA A 469 11.74 -10.09 2.74
C ALA A 469 11.02 -11.25 3.44
N HIS A 470 10.35 -12.08 2.64
CA HIS A 470 9.46 -13.15 3.06
C HIS A 470 10.02 -14.05 4.18
N ARG A 471 9.69 -13.73 5.44
CA ARG A 471 9.46 -14.72 6.50
C ARG A 471 8.14 -14.42 7.20
N HIS A 472 7.34 -15.47 7.33
CA HIS A 472 6.02 -15.49 7.96
C HIS A 472 6.09 -15.32 9.50
N GLY A 473 4.99 -14.79 10.04
CA GLY A 473 4.63 -14.77 11.45
C GLY A 473 5.00 -13.47 12.16
N ALA A 474 5.84 -13.60 13.19
CA ALA A 474 5.94 -12.60 14.25
C ALA A 474 6.58 -11.26 13.85
N ILE A 475 7.72 -11.21 13.14
CA ILE A 475 8.32 -9.89 12.82
C ILE A 475 7.44 -9.07 11.87
N ARG A 476 6.85 -9.69 10.85
CA ARG A 476 5.96 -8.98 9.93
C ARG A 476 4.70 -8.50 10.67
N GLU A 477 4.08 -9.36 11.47
CA GLU A 477 2.78 -9.09 12.10
C GLU A 477 2.88 -8.27 13.38
N GLU A 478 3.92 -8.43 14.18
CA GLU A 478 4.00 -7.86 15.54
C GLU A 478 5.03 -6.73 15.67
N TRP A 479 6.05 -6.67 14.80
CA TRP A 479 7.05 -5.59 14.78
C TRP A 479 6.78 -4.62 13.63
N TRP A 480 6.97 -5.07 12.40
CA TRP A 480 7.05 -4.19 11.23
C TRP A 480 5.72 -3.53 10.87
N ARG A 481 4.71 -4.32 10.49
CA ARG A 481 3.40 -3.79 10.09
C ARG A 481 2.52 -3.51 11.30
N GLY A 482 2.49 -4.44 12.25
CA GLY A 482 1.59 -4.34 13.40
C GLY A 482 2.21 -3.69 14.63
N GLY A 483 3.51 -3.43 14.71
CA GLY A 483 4.12 -2.81 15.89
C GLY A 483 4.35 -1.32 15.69
N ALA A 484 3.58 -0.46 16.37
CA ALA A 484 3.83 0.98 16.33
C ALA A 484 5.23 1.38 16.81
N ALA A 485 5.83 0.60 17.72
CA ALA A 485 7.21 0.82 18.16
C ALA A 485 8.25 0.70 17.04
N ALA A 486 7.94 0.06 15.90
CA ALA A 486 8.84 0.02 14.74
C ALA A 486 8.94 1.36 14.01
N HIS A 487 7.95 2.25 14.18
CA HIS A 487 7.81 3.50 13.44
C HIS A 487 8.32 4.70 14.24
N ASN A 488 8.37 5.88 13.61
CA ASN A 488 8.80 7.12 14.26
C ASN A 488 7.61 7.83 14.90
N THR A 489 7.03 7.22 15.93
CA THR A 489 5.79 7.66 16.60
C THR A 489 5.82 7.38 18.10
N VAL A 490 4.74 7.71 18.81
CA VAL A 490 4.62 7.57 20.27
C VAL A 490 3.62 6.49 20.66
N LEU A 491 3.97 5.69 21.67
CA LEU A 491 3.01 4.82 22.37
C LEU A 491 2.60 5.39 23.73
N ILE A 492 1.36 5.11 24.13
CA ILE A 492 0.83 5.39 25.47
C ILE A 492 0.70 4.07 26.22
N ASP A 493 1.30 3.98 27.42
CA ASP A 493 1.27 2.79 28.28
C ASP A 493 1.82 1.50 27.63
N GLY A 494 2.64 1.64 26.59
CA GLY A 494 3.13 0.55 25.75
C GLY A 494 2.06 -0.15 24.93
N GLU A 495 0.86 0.42 24.86
CA GLU A 495 -0.28 -0.09 24.09
C GLU A 495 -0.17 0.30 22.62
N ASN A 496 -0.46 -0.66 21.75
CA ASN A 496 -0.35 -0.48 20.30
C ASN A 496 -1.41 0.47 19.72
N HIS A 497 -1.15 0.99 18.53
CA HIS A 497 -2.15 1.75 17.79
C HIS A 497 -3.25 0.84 17.24
N THR A 498 -4.48 1.33 17.27
CA THR A 498 -5.52 0.92 16.33
C THR A 498 -5.34 1.68 15.01
N ARG A 499 -5.47 0.99 13.87
CA ARG A 499 -5.43 1.63 12.56
C ARG A 499 -6.65 2.53 12.37
N HIS A 500 -6.40 3.78 12.01
CA HIS A 500 -7.44 4.79 11.92
C HIS A 500 -7.03 5.89 10.94
N ARG A 501 -7.98 6.71 10.48
CA ARG A 501 -7.68 7.97 9.78
C ARG A 501 -7.70 9.13 10.78
N GLY A 502 -6.55 9.73 11.05
CA GLY A 502 -6.44 10.96 11.85
C GLY A 502 -6.98 12.20 11.12
N ASN A 503 -6.94 13.33 11.80
CA ASN A 503 -7.44 14.61 11.28
C ASN A 503 -6.26 15.57 10.98
N PRO A 504 -6.19 16.16 9.78
CA PRO A 504 -5.23 17.23 9.49
C PRO A 504 -5.71 18.53 10.14
N LEU A 505 -4.86 19.18 10.94
CA LEU A 505 -5.21 20.34 11.74
C LEU A 505 -4.68 21.67 11.19
N LEU A 506 -3.48 21.72 10.63
CA LEU A 506 -2.87 22.96 10.12
C LEU A 506 -2.08 22.68 8.85
N TRP A 507 -2.04 23.68 7.96
CA TRP A 507 -1.20 23.68 6.77
C TRP A 507 -0.78 25.10 6.41
N ALA A 508 0.52 25.33 6.27
CA ALA A 508 1.11 26.51 5.68
C ALA A 508 2.36 26.10 4.87
N ASP A 509 2.52 26.69 3.69
CA ASP A 509 3.63 26.44 2.78
C ASP A 509 4.14 27.77 2.25
N THR A 510 5.31 28.20 2.73
CA THR A 510 5.93 29.48 2.35
C THR A 510 7.41 29.28 2.05
N PRO A 511 8.06 30.21 1.33
CA PRO A 511 9.51 30.13 1.08
C PRO A 511 10.38 30.13 2.36
N THR A 512 9.86 30.66 3.47
CA THR A 512 10.57 30.74 4.75
C THR A 512 10.39 29.47 5.59
N ALA A 513 9.16 28.97 5.67
CA ALA A 513 8.84 27.75 6.40
C ALA A 513 7.57 27.05 5.89
N GLY A 514 7.58 25.73 5.95
CA GLY A 514 6.40 24.88 5.89
C GLY A 514 5.96 24.47 7.30
N ILE A 515 4.66 24.50 7.58
CA ILE A 515 4.07 24.10 8.86
C ILE A 515 2.90 23.17 8.59
N MET A 516 2.91 21.99 9.22
CA MET A 516 1.76 21.09 9.19
C MET A 516 1.48 20.52 10.58
N ARG A 517 0.21 20.28 10.88
CA ARG A 517 -0.22 19.61 12.11
C ARG A 517 -1.28 18.57 11.79
N ALA A 518 -1.23 17.44 12.46
CA ALA A 518 -2.30 16.44 12.45
C ALA A 518 -2.50 15.82 13.83
N GLU A 519 -3.67 15.23 14.05
CA GLU A 519 -4.02 14.50 15.26
C GLU A 519 -4.50 13.08 14.98
N SER A 520 -4.41 12.22 16.00
CA SER A 520 -5.07 10.92 16.02
C SER A 520 -5.66 10.66 17.41
N ARG A 521 -6.98 10.54 17.45
CA ARG A 521 -7.75 10.02 18.60
C ARG A 521 -8.05 8.52 18.43
N GLY A 522 -8.28 8.10 17.19
CA GLY A 522 -8.61 6.71 16.86
C GLY A 522 -7.43 5.75 16.92
N ALA A 523 -6.20 6.22 17.20
CA ALA A 523 -5.13 5.33 17.65
C ALA A 523 -5.50 4.58 18.95
N TYR A 524 -6.33 5.21 19.80
CA TYR A 524 -6.81 4.69 21.08
C TYR A 524 -8.32 4.97 21.27
N PRO A 525 -9.18 4.31 20.48
CA PRO A 525 -10.61 4.63 20.42
C PRO A 525 -11.30 4.50 21.77
N GLY A 526 -12.15 5.46 22.14
CA GLY A 526 -12.94 5.44 23.37
C GLY A 526 -12.18 5.72 24.68
N SER A 527 -10.85 5.90 24.63
CA SER A 527 -10.02 6.08 25.83
C SER A 527 -9.85 7.54 26.30
N GLY A 528 -10.23 8.51 25.46
CA GLY A 528 -9.92 9.93 25.68
C GLY A 528 -8.44 10.31 25.41
N ARG A 529 -7.57 9.34 25.13
CA ARG A 529 -6.17 9.56 24.78
C ARG A 529 -6.04 10.20 23.40
N ARG A 530 -5.02 11.06 23.22
CA ARG A 530 -4.83 11.84 22.00
C ARG A 530 -3.36 11.98 21.65
N LEU A 531 -3.06 11.80 20.36
CA LEU A 531 -1.78 12.12 19.75
C LEU A 531 -1.94 13.35 18.86
N THR A 532 -1.04 14.33 18.96
CA THR A 532 -0.99 15.50 18.08
C THR A 532 0.46 15.78 17.69
N ARG A 533 0.75 15.94 16.40
CA ARG A 533 2.11 16.21 15.92
C ARG A 533 2.14 17.46 15.06
N THR A 534 3.02 18.39 15.40
CA THR A 534 3.28 19.62 14.63
C THR A 534 4.70 19.57 14.09
N VAL A 535 4.83 19.80 12.78
CA VAL A 535 6.08 19.69 12.04
C VAL A 535 6.37 21.03 11.37
N PHE A 536 7.59 21.53 11.57
CA PHE A 536 8.10 22.76 10.98
C PHE A 536 9.31 22.43 10.09
N LEU A 537 9.23 22.70 8.79
CA LEU A 537 10.36 22.61 7.88
C LEU A 537 10.82 24.03 7.56
N VAL A 538 12.00 24.43 8.04
CA VAL A 538 12.44 25.83 8.06
C VAL A 538 13.66 26.06 7.19
N SER A 539 13.62 27.11 6.36
CA SER A 539 14.70 27.49 5.47
C SER A 539 15.93 27.98 6.23
N ARG A 540 17.12 27.59 5.75
CA ARG A 540 18.42 28.13 6.19
C ARG A 540 19.04 29.07 5.14
N GLY A 541 18.22 29.60 4.24
CA GLY A 541 18.69 30.37 3.09
C GLY A 541 19.31 29.49 2.00
N SER A 542 19.85 30.13 0.96
CA SER A 542 20.44 29.46 -0.19
C SER A 542 21.71 28.68 0.18
N GLY A 543 21.88 27.48 -0.37
CA GLY A 543 23.07 26.64 -0.19
C GLY A 543 23.09 25.81 1.11
N ASN A 544 22.06 25.93 1.95
CA ASN A 544 21.92 25.15 3.17
C ASN A 544 20.65 24.30 3.12
N SER A 545 20.74 23.04 3.55
CA SER A 545 19.55 22.19 3.68
C SER A 545 18.62 22.72 4.78
N PRO A 546 17.31 22.85 4.53
CA PRO A 546 16.33 23.15 5.56
C PRO A 546 16.43 22.19 6.76
N TYR A 547 16.21 22.70 7.97
CA TYR A 547 16.09 21.89 9.18
C TYR A 547 14.62 21.62 9.51
N LEU A 548 14.40 20.61 10.34
CA LEU A 548 13.07 20.15 10.74
C LEU A 548 12.93 20.26 12.25
N LEU A 549 11.94 21.01 12.75
CA LEU A 549 11.54 20.95 14.15
C LEU A 549 10.27 20.09 14.27
N ASP A 550 10.35 19.07 15.11
CA ASP A 550 9.27 18.16 15.44
C ASP A 550 8.76 18.40 16.85
N VAL A 551 7.45 18.62 17.00
CA VAL A 551 6.76 18.78 18.29
C VAL A 551 5.63 17.76 18.37
N PHE A 552 5.83 16.73 19.19
CA PHE A 552 4.87 15.64 19.40
C PHE A 552 4.22 15.79 20.79
N GLU A 553 2.93 16.16 20.80
CA GLU A 553 2.11 16.25 21.99
C GLU A 553 1.29 14.97 22.20
N VAL A 554 1.22 14.53 23.45
CA VAL A 554 0.61 13.27 23.86
C VAL A 554 -0.17 13.49 25.14
N GLN A 555 -1.43 13.07 25.13
CA GLN A 555 -2.37 13.22 26.25
C GLN A 555 -2.97 11.87 26.66
N GLY A 556 -2.99 11.59 27.96
CA GLY A 556 -3.66 10.44 28.56
C GLY A 556 -2.69 9.33 29.01
N GLY A 557 -3.13 8.39 29.84
CA GLY A 557 -2.26 7.32 30.34
C GLY A 557 -1.19 7.80 31.33
N ARG A 558 -0.20 6.94 31.58
CA ARG A 558 0.82 7.10 32.64
C ARG A 558 2.24 7.11 32.11
N SER A 559 2.47 6.55 30.92
CA SER A 559 3.78 6.55 30.26
C SER A 559 3.66 6.84 28.78
N HIS A 560 4.61 7.62 28.26
CA HIS A 560 4.71 7.98 26.85
C HIS A 560 6.08 7.59 26.31
N ASP A 561 6.08 6.80 25.24
CA ASP A 561 7.27 6.19 24.67
C ASP A 561 7.46 6.65 23.22
N TYR A 562 8.33 7.64 22.99
CA TYR A 562 8.58 8.21 21.67
C TYR A 562 9.75 7.53 20.95
N PHE A 563 9.46 6.87 19.84
CA PHE A 563 10.43 6.11 19.06
C PHE A 563 11.03 6.92 17.91
N LEU A 564 12.34 6.74 17.72
CA LEU A 564 13.09 7.29 16.58
C LEU A 564 14.01 6.23 15.98
N GLN A 565 14.04 6.19 14.65
CA GLN A 565 14.94 5.33 13.88
C GLN A 565 15.35 6.03 12.60
N ALA A 566 16.57 5.73 12.17
CA ALA A 566 17.01 5.94 10.81
C ALA A 566 17.66 4.68 10.29
N GLN A 567 17.67 4.53 8.97
CA GLN A 567 18.28 3.38 8.32
C GLN A 567 18.88 3.79 6.98
N GLY A 568 20.04 3.23 6.65
CA GLY A 568 20.62 3.32 5.32
C GLY A 568 19.80 2.56 4.27
N GLU A 569 19.98 2.95 3.02
CA GLU A 569 19.32 2.31 1.87
C GLU A 569 19.79 0.87 1.67
N LYS A 570 18.94 0.09 0.99
CA LYS A 570 19.28 -1.26 0.55
C LYS A 570 20.57 -1.24 -0.28
N TYR A 571 21.47 -2.20 -0.02
CA TYR A 571 22.78 -2.36 -0.66
C TYR A 571 23.87 -1.33 -0.34
N GLN A 572 23.57 -0.26 0.40
CA GLN A 572 24.61 0.64 0.94
C GLN A 572 25.33 0.03 2.15
N PRO A 573 26.49 0.55 2.59
CA PRO A 573 27.06 0.15 3.87
C PRO A 573 26.13 0.56 5.03
N ARG A 574 26.26 -0.11 6.18
CA ARG A 574 25.37 0.10 7.34
C ARG A 574 25.54 1.51 7.92
N GLU A 575 24.43 2.11 8.28
CA GLU A 575 24.40 3.33 9.10
C GLU A 575 25.01 3.08 10.48
N MET A 576 25.57 4.13 11.06
CA MET A 576 26.13 4.11 12.42
C MET A 576 25.49 5.23 13.23
N LEU A 577 24.91 4.91 14.37
CA LEU A 577 24.46 5.89 15.35
C LEU A 577 25.56 6.13 16.39
N GLU A 578 25.87 7.39 16.61
CA GLU A 578 26.61 7.88 17.78
C GLU A 578 25.64 8.63 18.70
N VAL A 579 25.50 8.15 19.94
CA VAL A 579 24.82 8.89 21.01
C VAL A 579 25.88 9.72 21.73
N ARG A 580 25.97 11.01 21.38
CA ARG A 580 26.99 11.93 21.92
C ARG A 580 26.64 12.41 23.32
N THR A 581 25.36 12.55 23.62
CA THR A 581 24.86 12.94 24.94
C THR A 581 23.42 12.46 25.09
N PRO A 582 23.03 11.90 26.25
CA PRO A 582 23.86 11.51 27.40
C PRO A 582 24.73 10.27 27.09
N LEU A 583 25.68 9.95 27.97
CA LEU A 583 26.38 8.67 27.95
C LEU A 583 25.41 7.58 28.42
N LEU A 584 25.22 6.53 27.61
CA LEU A 584 24.30 5.44 27.92
C LEU A 584 25.00 4.30 28.66
N GLU A 585 24.30 3.72 29.63
CA GLU A 585 24.73 2.54 30.38
C GLU A 585 23.91 1.32 29.96
N ASP A 586 24.54 0.14 29.90
CA ASP A 586 23.84 -1.11 29.61
C ASP A 586 22.85 -1.43 30.73
N THR A 587 21.60 -1.77 30.40
CA THR A 587 20.61 -2.13 31.42
C THR A 587 20.79 -3.57 31.93
N GLY A 588 21.62 -4.39 31.28
CA GLY A 588 21.80 -5.82 31.54
C GLY A 588 20.59 -6.69 31.16
N MET A 589 19.59 -6.12 30.47
CA MET A 589 18.35 -6.81 30.12
C MET A 589 18.42 -7.33 28.68
N PRO A 590 17.79 -8.47 28.37
CA PRO A 590 17.86 -9.04 27.02
C PRO A 590 17.14 -8.17 25.97
N HIS A 591 16.05 -7.51 26.37
CA HIS A 591 15.26 -6.64 25.51
C HIS A 591 14.49 -5.59 26.32
N LEU A 592 14.06 -4.53 25.64
CA LEU A 592 13.37 -3.38 26.26
C LEU A 592 12.13 -3.79 27.07
N ALA A 593 11.36 -4.79 26.63
CA ALA A 593 10.18 -5.25 27.38
C ALA A 593 10.52 -5.75 28.80
N ALA A 594 11.71 -6.33 29.00
CA ALA A 594 12.17 -6.80 30.30
C ALA A 594 12.64 -5.64 31.18
N CYS A 595 13.27 -4.62 30.57
CA CYS A 595 13.65 -3.39 31.24
C CYS A 595 12.43 -2.61 31.78
N LEU A 596 11.34 -2.56 31.01
CA LEU A 596 10.17 -1.74 31.36
C LEU A 596 9.08 -2.50 32.15
N GLY A 597 9.21 -3.81 32.33
CA GLY A 597 8.19 -4.64 33.01
C GLY A 597 6.80 -4.56 32.38
N ASN A 598 6.68 -4.21 31.09
CA ASN A 598 5.41 -3.89 30.45
C ASN A 598 4.83 -5.10 29.70
N SER A 599 3.65 -5.57 30.12
CA SER A 599 2.93 -6.70 29.52
C SER A 599 2.16 -6.38 28.24
N ARG A 600 1.94 -5.09 27.91
CA ARG A 600 1.24 -4.62 26.69
C ARG A 600 2.15 -4.47 25.46
N ASN A 601 3.46 -4.68 25.66
CA ASN A 601 4.62 -4.50 24.76
C ASN A 601 4.43 -4.54 23.23
N ALA A 602 3.88 -3.48 22.62
CA ALA A 602 3.66 -3.31 21.18
C ALA A 602 4.94 -3.18 20.30
N GLY A 603 5.87 -4.12 20.44
CA GLY A 603 7.16 -4.21 19.74
C GLY A 603 8.38 -4.25 20.66
N TYR A 604 8.26 -4.02 21.98
CA TYR A 604 9.42 -3.81 22.85
C TYR A 604 10.35 -5.02 22.96
N ARG A 605 9.82 -6.23 22.81
CA ARG A 605 10.60 -7.47 22.83
C ARG A 605 11.58 -7.60 21.65
N TYR A 606 11.41 -6.80 20.59
CA TYR A 606 12.28 -6.79 19.42
C TYR A 606 13.44 -5.80 19.55
N ILE A 607 13.45 -4.96 20.58
CA ILE A 607 14.53 -4.01 20.85
C ILE A 607 15.48 -4.68 21.85
N ALA A 608 16.53 -5.29 21.33
CA ALA A 608 17.51 -6.07 22.09
C ALA A 608 18.62 -5.18 22.65
N SER A 609 19.25 -5.67 23.73
CA SER A 609 20.40 -5.03 24.39
C SER A 609 20.19 -3.53 24.64
N PRO A 610 19.10 -3.13 25.33
CA PRO A 610 18.84 -1.73 25.61
C PRO A 610 19.92 -1.16 26.54
N GLN A 611 20.36 0.04 26.21
CA GLN A 611 21.13 0.93 27.07
C GLN A 611 20.24 2.11 27.47
N THR A 612 20.51 2.74 28.61
CA THR A 612 19.67 3.81 29.17
C THR A 612 20.49 4.94 29.79
N ALA A 613 19.94 6.14 29.82
CA ALA A 613 20.38 7.21 30.71
C ALA A 613 19.26 8.25 30.94
N PRO A 614 19.26 8.96 32.08
CA PRO A 614 18.42 10.15 32.26
C PRO A 614 18.74 11.23 31.23
N LEU A 615 17.72 11.86 30.66
CA LEU A 615 17.83 12.95 29.70
C LEU A 615 17.56 14.30 30.40
N THR A 616 18.52 14.74 31.23
CA THR A 616 18.41 15.95 32.07
C THR A 616 18.81 17.25 31.37
N ARG A 617 19.54 17.14 30.26
CA ARG A 617 19.94 18.23 29.35
C ARG A 617 19.66 17.83 27.91
N ASN A 618 19.88 18.75 26.98
CA ASN A 618 19.75 18.45 25.55
C ASN A 618 20.56 17.20 25.17
N GLY A 619 19.90 16.25 24.51
CA GLY A 619 20.53 15.04 24.00
C GLY A 619 20.97 15.24 22.55
N GLU A 620 22.07 14.61 22.16
CA GLU A 620 22.59 14.70 20.80
C GLU A 620 22.82 13.31 20.23
N LEU A 621 22.17 13.06 19.09
CA LEU A 621 22.26 11.83 18.31
C LEU A 621 22.80 12.18 16.92
N VAL A 622 23.79 11.43 16.43
CA VAL A 622 24.33 11.61 15.09
C VAL A 622 24.36 10.27 14.36
N TRP A 623 23.57 10.17 13.29
CA TRP A 623 23.67 9.06 12.34
C TRP A 623 24.63 9.42 11.22
N LYS A 624 25.61 8.55 10.97
CA LYS A 624 26.44 8.55 9.77
C LYS A 624 25.91 7.52 8.78
N PHE A 625 25.62 7.96 7.57
CA PHE A 625 25.24 7.12 6.46
C PHE A 625 26.36 7.06 5.42
N PRO A 626 27.22 6.04 5.47
CA PRO A 626 28.23 5.83 4.43
C PRO A 626 27.57 5.48 3.08
N ALA A 627 28.28 5.80 2.00
CA ALA A 627 27.97 5.40 0.64
C ALA A 627 29.13 4.57 0.05
N GLN A 628 28.84 3.78 -0.98
CA GLN A 628 29.84 2.93 -1.65
C GLN A 628 30.98 3.70 -2.31
N ASP A 629 30.74 4.95 -2.73
CA ASP A 629 31.72 5.84 -3.33
C ASP A 629 32.69 6.49 -2.30
N GLY A 630 32.59 6.09 -1.03
CA GLY A 630 33.40 6.62 0.07
C GLY A 630 32.86 7.92 0.68
N THR A 631 31.81 8.51 0.11
CA THR A 631 31.15 9.68 0.72
C THR A 631 30.26 9.26 1.90
N ALA A 632 29.86 10.24 2.71
CA ALA A 632 28.87 10.01 3.75
C ALA A 632 27.88 11.18 3.81
N ARG A 633 26.71 10.90 4.40
CA ARG A 633 25.77 11.92 4.84
C ARG A 633 25.50 11.75 6.32
N PHE A 634 25.09 12.83 6.97
CA PHE A 634 24.88 12.87 8.41
C PHE A 634 23.49 13.39 8.71
N LEU A 635 22.83 12.77 9.68
CA LEU A 635 21.61 13.27 10.32
C LEU A 635 21.94 13.50 11.79
N ARG A 636 21.73 14.72 12.27
CA ARG A 636 21.76 15.04 13.70
C ARG A 636 20.34 15.22 14.20
N ALA A 637 20.05 14.62 15.36
CA ALA A 637 18.87 14.94 16.15
C ALA A 637 19.28 15.55 17.48
N LEU A 638 18.89 16.79 17.70
CA LEU A 638 19.03 17.50 18.97
C LEU A 638 17.72 17.36 19.75
N LEU A 639 17.75 16.52 20.79
CA LEU A 639 16.63 16.26 21.68
C LEU A 639 16.53 17.39 22.69
N LEU A 640 15.40 18.10 22.72
CA LEU A 640 15.15 19.17 23.68
C LEU A 640 14.16 18.65 24.74
N PRO A 641 14.60 18.05 25.85
CA PRO A 641 13.68 17.53 26.87
C PRO A 641 13.05 18.65 27.70
N ASP A 642 11.97 18.33 28.42
CA ASP A 642 11.45 19.19 29.51
C ASP A 642 12.08 18.88 30.89
N GLY A 643 13.11 18.03 30.89
CA GLY A 643 13.88 17.62 32.07
C GLY A 643 13.36 16.37 32.79
N ARG A 644 12.28 15.72 32.31
CA ARG A 644 11.66 14.53 32.96
C ARG A 644 11.62 13.30 32.06
N GLU A 645 12.64 13.14 31.23
CA GLU A 645 12.71 12.07 30.23
C GLU A 645 13.87 11.11 30.50
N THR A 646 13.71 9.87 30.07
CA THR A 646 14.77 8.85 30.04
C THR A 646 15.01 8.45 28.59
N LEU A 647 16.28 8.38 28.18
CA LEU A 647 16.68 7.95 26.84
C LEU A 647 17.10 6.49 26.86
N TYR A 648 16.54 5.69 25.96
CA TYR A 648 16.98 4.32 25.69
C TYR A 648 17.48 4.20 24.25
N CYS A 649 18.47 3.32 24.05
CA CYS A 649 18.95 2.89 22.74
C CYS A 649 19.09 1.37 22.73
N GLY A 650 18.61 0.70 21.70
CA GLY A 650 18.82 -0.74 21.53
C GLY A 650 18.83 -1.15 20.06
N LYS A 651 19.12 -2.42 19.79
CA LYS A 651 19.16 -2.97 18.43
C LYS A 651 17.82 -3.58 18.07
N ALA A 652 17.25 -3.20 16.92
CA ALA A 652 15.98 -3.73 16.44
C ALA A 652 16.08 -4.28 15.00
N PRO A 653 15.11 -5.09 14.54
CA PRO A 653 15.05 -5.52 13.15
C PRO A 653 14.81 -4.34 12.19
N GLY A 654 15.66 -4.19 11.17
CA GLY A 654 15.48 -3.29 10.02
C GLY A 654 15.12 -4.04 8.73
N VAL A 655 15.61 -3.53 7.59
CA VAL A 655 15.38 -4.14 6.27
C VAL A 655 15.97 -5.54 6.15
N ARG A 656 15.17 -6.43 5.54
CA ARG A 656 15.51 -7.82 5.28
C ARG A 656 15.67 -8.10 3.80
N ASN A 657 16.69 -8.89 3.43
CA ASN A 657 16.91 -9.27 2.03
C ASN A 657 16.09 -10.52 1.65
N ALA A 658 15.56 -10.55 0.42
CA ALA A 658 14.68 -11.61 -0.13
C ALA A 658 15.30 -13.01 -0.08
N LYS A 659 16.62 -13.07 0.02
CA LYS A 659 17.39 -14.26 0.32
C LYS A 659 17.96 -14.06 1.72
N GLU A 660 17.62 -14.97 2.63
CA GLU A 660 18.14 -14.99 4.00
C GLU A 660 19.66 -15.17 3.94
N THR A 661 20.38 -14.06 3.95
CA THR A 661 21.84 -13.99 3.93
C THR A 661 22.29 -13.11 5.10
N ASP A 662 23.60 -13.00 5.33
CA ASP A 662 24.24 -12.11 6.34
C ASP A 662 23.96 -10.59 6.16
N GLN A 663 22.98 -10.25 5.31
CA GLN A 663 22.54 -8.90 4.95
C GLN A 663 21.21 -8.49 5.63
N ASP A 664 20.60 -9.33 6.47
CA ASP A 664 19.55 -8.87 7.38
C ASP A 664 20.12 -7.78 8.30
N ARG A 665 19.52 -6.60 8.28
CA ARG A 665 20.03 -5.45 9.03
C ARG A 665 19.37 -5.36 10.40
N THR A 666 20.20 -5.16 11.41
CA THR A 666 19.79 -4.58 12.68
C THR A 666 20.05 -3.08 12.62
N VAL A 667 19.19 -2.32 13.27
CA VAL A 667 19.20 -0.86 13.29
C VAL A 667 19.19 -0.39 14.74
N ASP A 668 19.79 0.77 14.98
CA ASP A 668 19.67 1.43 16.27
C ASP A 668 18.27 2.05 16.41
N LYS A 669 17.60 1.69 17.50
CA LYS A 669 16.28 2.18 17.85
C LYS A 669 16.37 3.01 19.11
N ILE A 670 15.97 4.27 18.99
CA ILE A 670 15.94 5.22 20.10
C ILE A 670 14.53 5.27 20.67
N LEU A 671 14.45 5.36 21.99
CA LEU A 671 13.22 5.61 22.73
C LEU A 671 13.45 6.75 23.72
N ARG A 672 12.62 7.80 23.65
CA ARG A 672 12.47 8.80 24.72
C ARG A 672 11.23 8.45 25.54
N ARG A 673 11.43 8.12 26.80
CA ARG A 673 10.37 7.72 27.73
C ARG A 673 10.06 8.84 28.71
N ARG A 674 8.78 9.07 28.98
CA ARG A 674 8.30 9.92 30.07
C ARG A 674 7.25 9.16 30.87
N GLU A 675 7.30 9.29 32.19
CA GLU A 675 6.39 8.61 33.11
C GLU A 675 5.81 9.60 34.12
N GLY A 676 4.60 9.32 34.60
CA GLY A 676 3.93 10.15 35.59
C GLY A 676 2.60 9.57 36.05
N ALA A 677 1.77 10.45 36.61
CA ALA A 677 0.40 10.12 37.00
C ALA A 677 -0.50 9.89 35.77
N GLU A 678 -1.69 9.34 36.01
CA GLU A 678 -2.74 9.20 34.99
C GLU A 678 -3.08 10.56 34.37
N ASN A 679 -3.45 10.56 33.08
CA ASN A 679 -3.64 11.78 32.27
C ASN A 679 -2.35 12.59 32.08
N LEU A 680 -1.23 11.90 31.93
CA LEU A 680 0.05 12.50 31.59
C LEU A 680 -0.07 13.36 30.32
N GLN A 681 0.66 14.48 30.31
CA GLN A 681 0.74 15.42 29.19
C GLN A 681 2.20 15.61 28.81
N SER A 682 2.64 15.03 27.69
CA SER A 682 4.03 15.14 27.22
C SER A 682 4.13 15.96 25.94
N ARG A 683 5.26 16.67 25.79
CA ARG A 683 5.62 17.40 24.56
C ARG A 683 7.05 17.05 24.22
N PHE A 684 7.25 16.08 23.35
CA PHE A 684 8.57 15.76 22.83
C PHE A 684 8.94 16.78 21.76
N VAL A 685 10.11 17.39 21.90
CA VAL A 685 10.64 18.36 20.93
C VAL A 685 11.99 17.85 20.44
N THR A 686 12.16 17.77 19.12
CA THR A 686 13.39 17.33 18.47
C THR A 686 13.69 18.23 17.28
N LEU A 687 14.92 18.73 17.18
CA LEU A 687 15.43 19.38 15.98
C LEU A 687 16.24 18.37 15.16
N PHE A 688 15.87 18.18 13.90
CA PHE A 688 16.63 17.39 12.94
C PHE A 688 17.29 18.29 11.90
N GLU A 689 18.56 18.02 11.65
CA GLU A 689 19.33 18.70 10.61
C GLU A 689 20.27 17.69 9.94
N SER A 690 20.65 17.99 8.70
CA SER A 690 21.48 17.08 7.91
C SER A 690 22.67 17.79 7.31
N SER A 691 23.77 17.07 7.13
CA SER A 691 24.99 17.60 6.55
C SER A 691 25.62 16.61 5.58
N ALA A 692 26.34 17.13 4.59
CA ALA A 692 27.23 16.36 3.73
C ALA A 692 28.61 16.08 4.37
N VAL A 693 28.93 16.75 5.48
CA VAL A 693 30.22 16.62 6.19
C VAL A 693 30.02 16.29 7.69
N PRO A 694 30.98 15.59 8.34
CA PRO A 694 30.82 15.10 9.72
C PRO A 694 30.70 16.20 10.79
N SER A 695 31.34 17.34 10.56
CA SER A 695 31.45 18.48 11.47
C SER A 695 30.79 19.72 10.87
N GLY A 696 29.53 19.60 10.45
CA GLY A 696 28.77 20.77 10.01
C GLY A 696 28.64 21.78 11.16
N ASP A 697 28.45 23.06 10.83
CA ASP A 697 27.97 24.08 11.77
C ASP A 697 26.53 23.73 12.18
N TRP A 698 26.45 22.78 13.10
CA TRP A 698 25.21 22.26 13.66
C TRP A 698 24.48 23.38 14.40
N LEU A 699 23.17 23.45 14.21
CA LEU A 699 22.35 24.44 14.88
C LEU A 699 22.31 24.16 16.39
N ALA A 700 22.45 25.22 17.18
CA ALA A 700 22.10 25.19 18.58
C ALA A 700 20.61 25.49 18.74
N ALA A 701 19.97 24.88 19.72
CA ALA A 701 18.59 25.20 20.05
C ALA A 701 18.31 25.01 21.54
N GLU A 702 17.37 25.79 22.06
CA GLU A 702 16.92 25.72 23.44
C GLU A 702 15.40 25.95 23.53
N ARG A 703 14.77 25.29 24.50
CA ARG A 703 13.38 25.61 24.87
C ARG A 703 13.38 26.90 25.67
N LEU A 704 12.49 27.82 25.30
CA LEU A 704 12.27 29.03 26.06
C LEU A 704 11.11 28.83 27.07
N PRO A 705 11.17 29.47 28.24
CA PRO A 705 10.04 29.53 29.16
C PRO A 705 8.81 30.16 28.49
N VAL A 706 7.63 29.61 28.78
CA VAL A 706 6.35 30.11 28.28
C VAL A 706 5.40 30.40 29.45
N ARG A 707 4.59 31.45 29.32
CA ARG A 707 3.55 31.83 30.30
C ARG A 707 2.19 31.96 29.60
N GLY A 708 1.10 31.64 30.31
CA GLY A 708 -0.27 31.75 29.81
C GLY A 708 -0.85 30.42 29.34
N ASN A 709 -0.45 29.93 28.17
CA ASN A 709 -1.01 28.70 27.58
C ASN A 709 -0.21 27.44 28.01
N PRO A 710 -0.82 26.48 28.72
CA PRO A 710 -0.13 25.29 29.21
C PRO A 710 0.26 24.30 28.10
N THR A 711 -0.25 24.49 26.88
CA THR A 711 0.12 23.72 25.69
C THR A 711 1.20 24.36 24.83
N ALA A 712 1.62 25.57 25.18
CA ALA A 712 2.60 26.29 24.39
C ALA A 712 3.99 25.65 24.48
N VAL A 713 4.70 25.71 23.36
CA VAL A 713 6.13 25.43 23.23
C VAL A 713 6.74 26.59 22.47
N ALA A 714 7.86 27.10 23.01
CA ALA A 714 8.72 28.07 22.35
C ALA A 714 10.13 27.49 22.24
N VAL A 715 10.71 27.55 21.04
CA VAL A 715 12.06 27.07 20.76
C VAL A 715 12.84 28.17 20.06
N LYS A 716 13.98 28.54 20.63
CA LYS A 716 14.98 29.38 19.97
C LYS A 716 15.94 28.48 19.23
N VAL A 717 16.14 28.74 17.94
CA VAL A 717 17.15 28.08 17.11
C VAL A 717 18.18 29.13 16.71
N MET A 718 19.44 28.89 17.05
CA MET A 718 20.55 29.77 16.76
C MET A 718 21.22 29.31 15.46
N ARG A 719 21.16 30.17 14.45
CA ARG A 719 21.83 29.97 13.17
C ARG A 719 23.13 30.78 13.14
N PRO A 720 24.12 30.39 12.33
CA PRO A 720 25.33 31.19 12.14
C PRO A 720 25.04 32.63 11.70
N ASP A 721 23.96 32.84 10.95
CA ASP A 721 23.56 34.11 10.34
C ASP A 721 22.33 34.77 10.98
N GLY A 722 21.85 34.26 12.13
CA GLY A 722 20.72 34.85 12.85
C GLY A 722 20.00 33.91 13.82
N THR A 723 18.76 34.25 14.17
CA THR A 723 17.95 33.49 15.13
C THR A 723 16.57 33.20 14.55
N ASP A 724 16.08 31.99 14.79
CA ASP A 724 14.68 31.63 14.59
C ASP A 724 14.00 31.39 15.95
N LEU A 725 12.76 31.85 16.06
CA LEU A 725 11.85 31.55 17.16
C LEU A 725 10.66 30.77 16.62
N ILE A 726 10.49 29.55 17.11
CA ILE A 726 9.39 28.66 16.74
C ILE A 726 8.41 28.59 17.89
N LEU A 727 7.15 28.87 17.61
CA LEU A 727 6.06 28.95 18.58
C LEU A 727 4.94 27.99 18.17
N THR A 728 4.39 27.25 19.12
CA THR A 728 3.25 26.36 18.86
C THR A 728 2.41 26.14 20.10
N ALA A 729 1.09 26.12 19.96
CA ALA A 729 0.14 25.70 20.98
C ALA A 729 -0.96 24.84 20.34
N THR A 730 -1.40 23.79 21.03
CA THR A 730 -2.48 22.91 20.56
C THR A 730 -3.85 23.32 21.10
N ALA A 731 -3.89 23.97 22.26
CA ALA A 731 -5.07 24.63 22.80
C ALA A 731 -5.12 26.10 22.36
N PRO A 732 -6.32 26.66 22.09
CA PRO A 732 -6.50 28.09 21.87
C PRO A 732 -6.01 28.93 23.06
N GLY A 733 -5.63 30.18 22.78
CA GLY A 733 -5.32 31.18 23.79
C GLY A 733 -3.88 31.70 23.72
N ARG A 734 -3.74 32.97 24.08
CA ARG A 734 -2.49 33.71 24.10
C ARG A 734 -1.45 33.12 25.06
N PHE A 735 -0.20 33.20 24.65
CA PHE A 735 0.95 32.96 25.50
C PHE A 735 2.10 33.93 25.21
N GLU A 736 3.04 33.98 26.15
CA GLU A 736 4.18 34.87 26.11
C GLU A 736 5.48 34.10 26.35
N THR A 737 6.54 34.54 25.69
CA THR A 737 7.92 34.10 25.89
C THR A 737 8.85 35.31 25.74
N GLU A 738 10.16 35.10 25.89
CA GLU A 738 11.17 36.14 25.74
C GLU A 738 12.28 35.66 24.83
N LEU A 739 12.59 36.42 23.78
CA LEU A 739 13.70 36.17 22.87
C LEU A 739 14.75 37.24 23.06
N ASP A 740 15.92 36.87 23.59
CA ASP A 740 17.08 37.76 23.78
C ASP A 740 16.71 39.07 24.51
N GLY A 741 15.96 38.95 25.62
CA GLY A 741 15.49 40.10 26.41
C GLY A 741 14.25 40.81 25.86
N THR A 742 13.78 40.42 24.66
CA THR A 742 12.61 41.04 24.03
C THR A 742 11.35 40.20 24.28
N PRO A 743 10.29 40.76 24.89
CA PRO A 743 9.03 40.05 25.06
C PRO A 743 8.39 39.70 23.71
N VAL A 744 7.94 38.46 23.59
CA VAL A 744 7.20 37.95 22.44
C VAL A 744 5.84 37.45 22.90
N ARG A 745 4.78 37.93 22.25
CA ARG A 745 3.41 37.53 22.54
C ARG A 745 2.79 36.91 21.30
N PHE A 746 2.16 35.77 21.47
CA PHE A 746 1.52 35.09 20.37
C PHE A 746 0.15 34.59 20.81
N ASP A 747 -0.85 34.94 20.02
CA ASP A 747 -2.19 34.38 20.08
C ASP A 747 -2.43 33.64 18.77
N GLY A 748 -2.32 32.32 18.81
CA GLY A 748 -2.37 31.51 17.61
C GLY A 748 -1.90 30.08 17.78
N SER A 749 -1.98 29.32 16.68
CA SER A 749 -1.71 27.88 16.69
C SER A 749 -0.23 27.54 16.49
N ALA A 750 0.43 28.14 15.48
CA ALA A 750 1.83 27.91 15.19
C ALA A 750 2.47 29.09 14.43
N ALA A 751 3.74 29.39 14.72
CA ALA A 751 4.51 30.41 14.03
C ALA A 751 6.02 30.12 13.99
N VAL A 752 6.67 30.67 12.97
CA VAL A 752 8.13 30.79 12.82
C VAL A 752 8.44 32.26 12.62
N TRP A 753 9.21 32.84 13.53
CA TRP A 753 9.82 34.15 13.39
C TRP A 753 11.30 33.97 13.08
N SER A 754 11.79 34.56 11.99
CA SER A 754 13.17 34.39 11.54
C SER A 754 13.85 35.75 11.34
N GLN A 755 14.95 35.99 12.03
CA GLN A 755 15.68 37.26 11.95
C GLN A 755 17.17 37.00 11.69
N SER A 756 17.73 37.64 10.66
CA SER A 756 19.17 37.60 10.41
C SER A 756 19.93 38.53 11.34
N SER A 757 21.17 38.17 11.69
CA SER A 757 22.06 38.98 12.53
C SER A 757 22.23 40.39 11.95
N GLY A 758 22.11 41.40 12.82
CA GLY A 758 22.25 42.82 12.45
C GLY A 758 21.10 43.41 11.62
N LYS A 759 20.11 42.61 11.18
CA LYS A 759 18.93 43.14 10.47
C LYS A 759 17.89 43.67 11.45
N ARG A 760 17.35 44.85 11.13
CA ARG A 760 16.20 45.45 11.82
C ARG A 760 14.86 44.87 11.39
N THR A 761 14.86 43.84 10.54
CA THR A 761 13.65 43.19 10.04
C THR A 761 13.77 41.68 10.23
N GLY A 762 12.66 41.04 10.54
CA GLY A 762 12.54 39.57 10.49
C GLY A 762 11.29 39.14 9.73
N GLU A 763 11.27 37.88 9.34
CA GLU A 763 10.20 37.24 8.60
C GLU A 763 9.32 36.42 9.55
N LEU A 764 8.02 36.69 9.55
CA LEU A 764 7.02 35.92 10.28
C LEU A 764 6.25 35.03 9.31
N VAL A 765 6.24 33.73 9.59
CA VAL A 765 5.26 32.78 9.06
C VAL A 765 4.38 32.33 10.22
N ALA A 766 3.07 32.57 10.16
CA ALA A 766 2.15 32.10 11.19
C ALA A 766 0.92 31.46 10.57
N VAL A 767 0.37 30.44 11.24
CA VAL A 767 -0.84 29.74 10.81
C VAL A 767 -1.83 29.63 11.97
N GLY A 768 -3.10 29.96 11.69
CA GLY A 768 -4.15 30.05 12.69
C GLY A 768 -3.78 31.03 13.81
N GLY A 769 -3.12 32.13 13.47
CA GLY A 769 -2.76 33.21 14.39
C GLY A 769 -3.70 34.38 14.28
N GLU A 770 -4.04 34.96 15.44
CA GLU A 770 -4.80 36.20 15.56
C GLU A 770 -3.86 37.39 15.75
N ARG A 771 -2.80 37.21 16.55
CA ARG A 771 -1.84 38.29 16.84
C ARG A 771 -0.45 37.76 17.16
N PHE A 772 0.56 38.41 16.61
CA PHE A 772 1.97 38.22 16.97
C PHE A 772 2.58 39.57 17.32
N GLU A 773 3.29 39.65 18.45
CA GLU A 773 4.02 40.84 18.88
C GLU A 773 5.45 40.49 19.23
N PHE A 774 6.39 41.32 18.75
CA PHE A 774 7.79 41.29 19.10
C PHE A 774 8.18 42.66 19.65
N GLY A 775 8.35 42.76 20.97
CA GLY A 775 8.51 44.03 21.66
C GLY A 775 7.26 44.91 21.49
N THR A 776 7.43 46.06 20.83
CA THR A 776 6.33 47.01 20.50
C THR A 776 5.78 46.82 19.10
N ALA A 777 6.45 46.04 18.24
CA ALA A 777 6.00 45.78 16.89
C ALA A 777 4.98 44.63 16.91
N GLY A 778 3.85 44.79 16.23
CA GLY A 778 2.78 43.79 16.21
C GLY A 778 2.18 43.61 14.83
N VAL A 779 1.80 42.37 14.53
CA VAL A 779 1.01 42.01 13.35
C VAL A 779 -0.26 41.32 13.83
N SER A 780 -1.40 41.86 13.45
CA SER A 780 -2.69 41.20 13.61
C SER A 780 -3.03 40.43 12.34
N ALA A 781 -3.71 39.31 12.49
CA ALA A 781 -4.29 38.55 11.40
C ALA A 781 -5.75 38.25 11.64
N GLY A 782 -6.47 37.93 10.57
CA GLY A 782 -7.90 37.60 10.61
C GLY A 782 -8.25 36.27 11.28
N GLY A 783 -7.34 35.69 12.09
CA GLY A 783 -7.60 34.48 12.86
C GLY A 783 -7.94 33.25 12.01
N VAL A 784 -8.77 32.36 12.55
CA VAL A 784 -9.34 31.22 11.83
C VAL A 784 -10.74 31.59 11.37
N ILE A 785 -10.98 31.64 10.06
CA ILE A 785 -12.33 31.82 9.53
C ILE A 785 -13.08 30.50 9.70
N THR A 786 -14.28 30.55 10.30
CA THR A 786 -15.13 29.37 10.51
C THR A 786 -16.53 29.63 9.96
N GLY A 787 -17.25 28.56 9.64
CA GLY A 787 -18.62 28.66 9.15
C GLY A 787 -19.24 27.29 8.87
N ARG A 788 -20.33 27.28 8.11
CA ARG A 788 -21.09 26.08 7.71
C ARG A 788 -21.27 26.00 6.20
N LEU A 789 -21.39 24.77 5.71
CA LEU A 789 -21.82 24.48 4.36
C LEU A 789 -23.34 24.72 4.23
N LYS A 790 -23.74 25.59 3.32
CA LYS A 790 -25.15 25.89 2.96
C LYS A 790 -25.73 24.88 1.98
N SER A 791 -24.90 24.16 1.23
CA SER A 791 -25.34 23.22 0.20
C SER A 791 -24.67 21.86 0.33
N ASN A 792 -25.31 20.84 -0.23
CA ASN A 792 -24.62 19.60 -0.58
C ASN A 792 -23.68 19.86 -1.77
N PRO A 793 -22.64 19.03 -1.96
CA PRO A 793 -21.68 19.25 -3.04
C PRO A 793 -22.30 19.01 -4.42
N GLY A 794 -22.17 20.01 -5.30
CA GLY A 794 -22.30 19.85 -6.74
C GLY A 794 -21.12 19.10 -7.34
N GLY A 795 -21.23 18.70 -8.61
CA GLY A 795 -20.18 17.94 -9.32
C GLY A 795 -20.12 16.44 -9.00
N LEU A 796 -20.89 15.98 -8.00
CA LEU A 796 -21.03 14.57 -7.66
C LEU A 796 -21.87 13.83 -8.71
N GLY A 797 -21.22 12.97 -9.48
CA GLY A 797 -21.84 12.18 -10.55
C GLY A 797 -22.31 10.80 -10.09
N ASP A 798 -23.17 10.18 -10.89
CA ASP A 798 -23.56 8.76 -10.71
C ASP A 798 -22.53 7.80 -11.32
N ASP A 799 -21.45 8.30 -11.92
CA ASP A 799 -20.34 7.52 -12.45
C ASP A 799 -19.04 8.32 -12.36
N PRO A 800 -17.89 7.72 -11.98
CA PRO A 800 -16.61 8.43 -11.92
C PRO A 800 -16.24 9.14 -13.24
N ALA A 801 -16.71 8.63 -14.38
CA ALA A 801 -16.41 9.19 -15.70
C ALA A 801 -17.08 10.55 -15.98
N VAL A 802 -18.11 10.92 -15.23
CA VAL A 802 -18.86 12.18 -15.44
C VAL A 802 -18.78 13.13 -14.24
N GLU A 803 -17.96 12.81 -13.24
CA GLU A 803 -17.76 13.70 -12.08
C GLU A 803 -16.94 14.94 -12.45
N SER A 804 -17.21 16.02 -11.71
CA SER A 804 -16.39 17.23 -11.72
C SER A 804 -15.95 17.57 -10.30
N ASN A 805 -15.07 18.57 -10.18
CA ASN A 805 -14.69 19.10 -8.89
C ASN A 805 -15.91 19.54 -8.07
N ALA A 806 -15.82 19.34 -6.76
CA ALA A 806 -16.91 19.66 -5.84
C ALA A 806 -17.18 21.17 -5.84
N VAL A 807 -18.46 21.53 -5.95
CA VAL A 807 -18.92 22.92 -5.79
C VAL A 807 -19.80 22.99 -4.55
N ILE A 808 -19.38 23.79 -3.57
CA ILE A 808 -20.10 23.97 -2.30
C ILE A 808 -20.37 25.45 -2.04
N ASP A 809 -21.49 25.74 -1.40
CA ASP A 809 -21.79 27.08 -0.90
C ASP A 809 -21.52 27.12 0.61
N VAL A 810 -20.82 28.15 1.09
CA VAL A 810 -20.54 28.41 2.51
C VAL A 810 -21.21 29.70 2.99
N ASP A 811 -21.48 29.80 4.28
CA ASP A 811 -22.12 30.97 4.91
C ASP A 811 -21.18 32.14 5.20
N ALA A 812 -19.86 31.95 5.13
CA ALA A 812 -18.88 33.02 5.30
C ALA A 812 -18.54 33.72 3.98
N ASP A 813 -18.36 35.04 4.04
CA ASP A 813 -17.79 35.83 2.96
C ASP A 813 -16.26 35.66 2.96
N LEU A 814 -15.75 34.89 2.01
CA LEU A 814 -14.32 34.58 1.90
C LEU A 814 -13.67 35.52 0.87
N PRO A 815 -12.58 36.22 1.25
CA PRO A 815 -11.86 37.08 0.32
C PRO A 815 -11.09 36.26 -0.73
N ASP A 816 -10.81 36.86 -1.89
CA ASP A 816 -10.09 36.22 -3.02
C ASP A 816 -8.72 35.65 -2.65
N GLU A 817 -8.05 36.20 -1.64
CA GLU A 817 -6.80 35.69 -1.07
C GLU A 817 -6.94 34.27 -0.45
N CYS A 818 -8.16 33.77 -0.29
CA CYS A 818 -8.41 32.39 0.13
C CYS A 818 -8.16 31.36 -0.98
N ARG A 819 -8.07 31.81 -2.25
CA ARG A 819 -7.77 30.91 -3.39
C ARG A 819 -6.42 30.24 -3.20
N GLY A 820 -6.37 28.93 -3.44
CA GLY A 820 -5.19 28.09 -3.28
C GLY A 820 -4.91 27.64 -1.85
N ARG A 821 -5.64 28.15 -0.84
CA ARG A 821 -5.47 27.73 0.57
C ARG A 821 -6.22 26.44 0.87
N GLN A 822 -5.78 25.75 1.93
CA GLN A 822 -6.42 24.55 2.45
C GLN A 822 -7.58 24.91 3.37
N ILE A 823 -8.79 24.48 3.02
CA ILE A 823 -9.98 24.50 3.88
C ILE A 823 -10.18 23.13 4.51
N PHE A 824 -10.53 23.12 5.80
CA PHE A 824 -10.77 21.91 6.56
C PHE A 824 -12.26 21.82 6.85
N ILE A 825 -12.90 20.73 6.46
CA ILE A 825 -14.34 20.50 6.62
C ILE A 825 -14.53 19.39 7.65
N SER A 826 -15.09 19.74 8.79
CA SER A 826 -15.44 18.84 9.87
C SER A 826 -16.85 18.30 9.63
N GLN A 827 -16.93 16.98 9.50
CA GLN A 827 -18.11 16.25 9.08
C GLN A 827 -18.94 15.83 10.29
N ALA A 828 -20.23 15.57 10.08
CA ALA A 828 -21.12 15.08 11.15
C ALA A 828 -20.65 13.76 11.82
N ASN A 829 -19.79 12.99 11.16
CA ASN A 829 -19.22 11.73 11.66
C ASN A 829 -17.99 11.92 12.59
N GLY A 830 -17.53 13.17 12.80
CA GLY A 830 -16.37 13.51 13.63
C GLY A 830 -15.01 13.47 12.93
N PHE A 831 -14.97 13.11 11.65
CA PHE A 831 -13.76 13.21 10.81
C PHE A 831 -13.63 14.61 10.21
N GLU A 832 -12.38 14.95 9.87
CA GLU A 832 -12.07 16.17 9.15
C GLU A 832 -11.35 15.86 7.83
N SER A 833 -11.84 16.50 6.77
CA SER A 833 -11.28 16.40 5.42
C SER A 833 -10.62 17.73 5.04
N THR A 834 -9.55 17.67 4.24
CA THR A 834 -8.81 18.86 3.77
C THR A 834 -8.96 19.03 2.27
N TRP A 835 -9.20 20.24 1.81
CA TRP A 835 -9.47 20.56 0.41
C TRP A 835 -8.72 21.82 0.03
N LYS A 836 -8.20 21.88 -1.21
CA LYS A 836 -7.69 23.13 -1.74
C LYS A 836 -8.82 23.91 -2.44
N ILE A 837 -8.92 25.20 -2.16
CA ILE A 837 -9.88 26.10 -2.82
C ILE A 837 -9.31 26.47 -4.20
N GLU A 838 -9.92 25.99 -5.29
CA GLU A 838 -9.49 26.32 -6.65
C GLU A 838 -10.11 27.61 -7.16
N ALA A 839 -11.39 27.84 -6.84
CA ALA A 839 -12.11 29.06 -7.20
C ALA A 839 -13.11 29.44 -6.12
N LEU A 840 -13.43 30.73 -6.07
CA LEU A 840 -14.44 31.29 -5.17
C LEU A 840 -15.26 32.37 -5.89
N ALA A 841 -16.54 32.51 -5.52
CA ALA A 841 -17.44 33.52 -6.06
C ALA A 841 -18.46 33.97 -4.99
N PRO A 842 -18.74 35.27 -4.85
CA PRO A 842 -19.72 35.76 -3.87
C PRO A 842 -21.14 35.28 -4.21
N LEU A 843 -21.96 35.02 -3.18
CA LEU A 843 -23.37 34.65 -3.33
C LEU A 843 -24.29 35.88 -3.18
N PRO A 844 -25.39 35.99 -3.94
CA PRO A 844 -26.32 37.14 -3.87
C PRO A 844 -26.94 37.41 -2.49
N GLY A 845 -26.98 36.41 -1.60
CA GLY A 845 -27.57 36.50 -0.25
C GLY A 845 -26.56 36.35 0.88
N GLY A 846 -25.29 36.70 0.63
CA GLY A 846 -24.18 36.52 1.57
C GLY A 846 -23.63 35.09 1.58
N GLY A 847 -22.34 34.98 1.85
CA GLY A 847 -21.56 33.76 1.75
C GLY A 847 -20.83 33.63 0.41
N THR A 848 -20.13 32.51 0.25
CA THR A 848 -19.24 32.26 -0.88
C THR A 848 -19.48 30.89 -1.50
N ARG A 849 -19.52 30.81 -2.83
CA ARG A 849 -19.44 29.56 -3.58
C ARG A 849 -17.99 29.18 -3.79
N LEU A 850 -17.61 27.96 -3.44
CA LEU A 850 -16.26 27.41 -3.59
C LEU A 850 -16.26 26.27 -4.60
N THR A 851 -15.28 26.28 -5.50
CA THR A 851 -14.88 25.08 -6.26
C THR A 851 -13.65 24.49 -5.61
N LEU A 852 -13.71 23.22 -5.22
CA LEU A 852 -12.62 22.50 -4.57
C LEU A 852 -11.72 21.81 -5.60
N ASP A 853 -10.63 21.21 -5.16
CA ASP A 853 -9.61 20.58 -6.02
C ASP A 853 -9.99 19.22 -6.61
N ARG A 854 -11.07 18.60 -6.14
CA ARG A 854 -11.50 17.26 -6.56
C ARG A 854 -13.00 17.02 -6.30
N PRO A 855 -13.60 15.93 -6.85
CA PRO A 855 -14.98 15.55 -6.53
C PRO A 855 -15.19 15.21 -5.06
N ALA A 856 -16.43 15.34 -4.58
CA ALA A 856 -16.80 15.03 -3.20
C ALA A 856 -17.15 13.55 -2.93
N ARG A 857 -16.77 12.64 -3.84
CA ARG A 857 -17.19 11.23 -3.81
C ARG A 857 -16.54 10.43 -2.68
N GLN A 858 -17.35 9.93 -1.76
CA GLN A 858 -16.93 8.87 -0.86
C GLN A 858 -17.11 7.47 -1.49
N ALA A 859 -18.21 7.28 -2.21
CA ALA A 859 -18.56 6.03 -2.88
C ALA A 859 -19.61 6.27 -3.98
N ILE A 860 -19.77 5.33 -4.90
CA ILE A 860 -20.98 5.21 -5.74
C ILE A 860 -21.48 3.78 -5.61
N LEU A 861 -22.53 3.61 -4.83
CA LEU A 861 -23.13 2.30 -4.57
C LEU A 861 -23.97 1.89 -5.78
N ARG A 862 -23.76 0.66 -6.27
CA ARG A 862 -24.39 0.16 -7.48
C ARG A 862 -25.38 -0.95 -7.14
N MET A 863 -26.49 -1.00 -7.88
CA MET A 863 -27.56 -2.00 -7.70
C MET A 863 -28.05 -2.10 -6.24
N PRO A 864 -28.44 -0.97 -5.60
CA PRO A 864 -28.89 -0.97 -4.21
C PRO A 864 -30.16 -1.81 -4.03
N ARG A 865 -30.18 -2.65 -3.00
CA ARG A 865 -31.34 -3.48 -2.64
C ARG A 865 -32.07 -2.81 -1.48
N PHE A 866 -33.13 -2.07 -1.78
CA PHE A 866 -33.94 -1.38 -0.77
C PHE A 866 -34.88 -2.35 -0.04
N ALA A 867 -34.96 -2.19 1.27
CA ALA A 867 -35.98 -2.83 2.08
C ALA A 867 -37.38 -2.25 1.76
N SER A 868 -38.41 -3.02 2.10
CA SER A 868 -39.81 -2.63 1.88
C SER A 868 -40.19 -1.35 2.64
N ASP A 869 -39.58 -1.10 3.79
CA ASP A 869 -39.74 0.12 4.59
C ASP A 869 -39.20 1.39 3.90
N GLY A 870 -38.37 1.23 2.87
CA GLY A 870 -37.69 2.32 2.18
C GLY A 870 -36.73 3.15 3.03
N ARG A 871 -36.42 2.69 4.25
CA ARG A 871 -35.51 3.34 5.20
C ARG A 871 -34.13 2.70 5.21
N SER A 872 -34.02 1.46 4.74
CA SER A 872 -32.74 0.77 4.67
C SER A 872 -32.47 0.13 3.31
N PHE A 873 -31.20 -0.03 2.97
CA PHE A 873 -30.76 -0.74 1.77
C PHE A 873 -29.37 -1.33 1.94
N SER A 874 -29.01 -2.28 1.07
CA SER A 874 -27.67 -2.85 1.00
C SER A 874 -27.09 -2.72 -0.41
N ALA A 875 -25.77 -2.64 -0.51
CA ALA A 875 -25.01 -2.64 -1.75
C ALA A 875 -23.56 -3.08 -1.50
N SER A 876 -22.84 -3.41 -2.57
CA SER A 876 -21.40 -3.62 -2.50
C SER A 876 -20.66 -2.30 -2.26
N GLY A 877 -19.56 -2.35 -1.48
CA GLY A 877 -18.71 -1.18 -1.18
C GLY A 877 -19.11 -0.37 0.07
N THR A 878 -20.20 -0.74 0.74
CA THR A 878 -20.74 -0.04 1.92
C THR A 878 -19.85 -0.06 3.17
N ALA A 879 -18.89 -0.99 3.32
CA ALA A 879 -18.02 -1.03 4.51
C ALA A 879 -17.08 0.17 4.66
N ASN A 880 -16.92 0.98 3.61
CA ASN A 880 -16.13 2.21 3.66
C ASN A 880 -16.96 3.44 4.08
N LEU A 881 -18.24 3.24 4.42
CA LEU A 881 -19.16 4.31 4.79
C LEU A 881 -19.38 4.35 6.29
N LEU A 882 -19.71 5.53 6.79
CA LEU A 882 -19.89 5.81 8.20
C LEU A 882 -21.25 6.50 8.45
N PRO A 883 -21.83 6.35 9.64
CA PRO A 883 -22.91 7.23 10.08
C PRO A 883 -22.46 8.69 9.97
N GLY A 884 -23.27 9.53 9.34
CA GLY A 884 -22.96 10.93 9.02
C GLY A 884 -22.76 11.20 7.53
N ASP A 885 -22.37 10.17 6.74
CA ASP A 885 -22.20 10.31 5.29
C ASP A 885 -23.52 10.67 4.61
N ASN A 886 -23.44 11.46 3.53
CA ASN A 886 -24.58 11.96 2.78
C ASN A 886 -24.71 11.22 1.45
N CYS A 887 -25.91 10.79 1.06
CA CYS A 887 -26.13 10.12 -0.21
C CYS A 887 -27.23 10.80 -1.03
N ARG A 888 -27.10 10.73 -2.35
CA ARG A 888 -28.11 11.22 -3.30
C ARG A 888 -28.82 10.03 -3.92
N ILE A 889 -30.14 9.97 -3.76
CA ILE A 889 -31.00 8.89 -4.28
C ILE A 889 -32.06 9.56 -5.15
N GLY A 890 -31.93 9.38 -6.47
CA GLY A 890 -32.66 10.22 -7.43
C GLY A 890 -32.26 11.70 -7.26
N ASN A 891 -33.24 12.56 -6.97
CA ASN A 891 -33.01 13.99 -6.71
C ASN A 891 -32.90 14.33 -5.21
N ALA A 892 -33.06 13.34 -4.34
CA ALA A 892 -33.19 13.57 -2.91
C ALA A 892 -31.89 13.26 -2.18
N TRP A 893 -31.50 14.15 -1.28
CA TRP A 893 -30.40 13.93 -0.35
C TRP A 893 -30.89 13.28 0.94
N ARG A 894 -30.15 12.29 1.43
CA ARG A 894 -30.38 11.56 2.68
C ARG A 894 -29.09 11.45 3.45
N ARG A 895 -29.20 11.29 4.77
CA ARG A 895 -28.06 11.05 5.64
C ARG A 895 -28.08 9.60 6.12
N ILE A 896 -26.92 8.96 6.09
CA ILE A 896 -26.74 7.64 6.68
C ILE A 896 -26.65 7.82 8.19
N VAL A 897 -27.57 7.24 8.95
CA VAL A 897 -27.60 7.35 10.42
C VAL A 897 -27.09 6.10 11.12
N ALA A 898 -27.05 4.97 10.40
CA ALA A 898 -26.42 3.75 10.88
C ALA A 898 -25.86 2.94 9.71
N VAL A 899 -24.75 2.26 9.99
CA VAL A 899 -24.15 1.25 9.12
C VAL A 899 -24.13 -0.05 9.92
N GLU A 900 -25.11 -0.91 9.67
CA GLU A 900 -25.18 -2.25 10.26
C GLU A 900 -24.27 -3.15 9.42
N GLN A 901 -22.99 -3.24 9.80
CA GLN A 901 -22.08 -4.18 9.18
C GLN A 901 -22.56 -5.61 9.43
N ALA A 902 -22.58 -6.45 8.39
CA ALA A 902 -22.69 -7.89 8.60
C ALA A 902 -21.53 -8.32 9.52
N ALA A 903 -21.83 -9.00 10.62
CA ALA A 903 -20.87 -9.30 11.69
C ALA A 903 -19.47 -9.64 11.14
N ALA A 904 -18.50 -8.76 11.35
CA ALA A 904 -17.15 -8.87 10.82
C ALA A 904 -16.53 -10.22 11.24
N GLY A 905 -16.44 -11.16 10.32
CA GLY A 905 -15.41 -12.20 10.38
C GLY A 905 -14.18 -11.62 9.71
N SER A 906 -13.03 -11.65 10.37
CA SER A 906 -11.78 -11.08 9.88
C SER A 906 -11.52 -11.45 8.42
N VAL A 907 -11.35 -10.42 7.60
CA VAL A 907 -11.11 -10.50 6.17
C VAL A 907 -9.61 -10.33 6.02
N PHE A 908 -8.97 -11.27 5.32
CA PHE A 908 -7.54 -11.57 5.41
C PHE A 908 -7.10 -12.30 6.69
N HIS A 909 -7.61 -13.51 6.91
CA HIS A 909 -6.76 -14.55 7.48
C HIS A 909 -6.11 -15.35 6.34
N PRO A 910 -4.77 -15.51 6.30
CA PRO A 910 -4.12 -16.37 5.31
C PRO A 910 -4.48 -17.86 5.51
N TRP A 911 -5.03 -18.24 6.66
CA TRP A 911 -5.45 -19.61 7.01
C TRP A 911 -6.66 -19.53 7.95
N PRO A 912 -7.89 -19.88 7.50
CA PRO A 912 -8.69 -20.85 8.27
C PRO A 912 -9.74 -21.66 7.46
N SER A 913 -10.46 -22.50 8.21
CA SER A 913 -11.39 -23.58 7.85
C SER A 913 -12.60 -23.22 6.97
N ALA A 914 -13.30 -24.27 6.54
CA ALA A 914 -14.43 -24.30 5.60
C ALA A 914 -15.68 -23.45 5.98
N ASP A 915 -15.69 -22.74 7.11
CA ASP A 915 -16.88 -22.02 7.62
C ASP A 915 -16.85 -20.49 7.44
N VAL A 916 -15.74 -19.90 6.98
CA VAL A 916 -15.59 -18.43 6.83
C VAL A 916 -16.26 -17.88 5.55
N TYR A 917 -16.87 -18.74 4.73
CA TYR A 917 -17.28 -18.45 3.34
C TYR A 917 -18.60 -17.68 3.17
N ARG A 918 -19.34 -17.42 4.24
CA ARG A 918 -20.67 -16.78 4.14
C ARG A 918 -20.70 -15.28 4.42
N ARG A 919 -19.58 -14.66 4.79
CA ARG A 919 -19.59 -13.23 5.16
C ARG A 919 -18.86 -12.41 4.11
N THR A 920 -19.63 -11.66 3.33
CA THR A 920 -19.11 -10.61 2.46
C THR A 920 -18.42 -9.56 3.33
N PRO A 921 -17.11 -9.33 3.17
CA PRO A 921 -16.36 -8.33 3.93
C PRO A 921 -16.99 -6.94 3.97
N ASN A 922 -17.69 -6.55 2.89
CA ASN A 922 -17.94 -5.15 2.59
C ASN A 922 -19.40 -4.81 2.27
N SER A 923 -20.35 -5.65 2.64
CA SER A 923 -21.79 -5.36 2.53
C SER A 923 -22.42 -5.22 3.92
N GLY A 924 -22.75 -4.00 4.29
CA GLY A 924 -23.57 -3.66 5.44
C GLY A 924 -24.94 -3.17 4.99
N LYS A 925 -25.91 -3.23 5.89
CA LYS A 925 -27.18 -2.55 5.73
C LYS A 925 -27.00 -1.09 6.14
N LEU A 926 -27.32 -0.18 5.23
CA LEU A 926 -27.34 1.26 5.49
C LEU A 926 -28.73 1.67 5.94
N VAL A 927 -28.79 2.53 6.95
CA VAL A 927 -30.05 3.10 7.46
C VAL A 927 -30.06 4.60 7.21
N LEU A 928 -31.13 5.08 6.59
CA LEU A 928 -31.35 6.48 6.27
C LEU A 928 -32.04 7.22 7.42
N ASP A 929 -31.75 8.52 7.51
CA ASP A 929 -32.40 9.47 8.42
C ASP A 929 -33.93 9.44 8.31
N ARG A 930 -34.43 9.29 7.07
CA ARG A 930 -35.87 9.22 6.76
C ARG A 930 -36.15 8.28 5.59
N PRO A 931 -37.36 7.66 5.55
CA PRO A 931 -37.75 6.78 4.45
C PRO A 931 -37.77 7.48 3.09
N LEU A 932 -37.55 6.69 2.03
CA LEU A 932 -37.71 7.10 0.64
C LEU A 932 -39.13 6.82 0.14
N ALA A 933 -39.62 7.71 -0.73
CA ALA A 933 -40.85 7.47 -1.46
C ALA A 933 -40.69 6.23 -2.38
N PRO A 934 -41.75 5.46 -2.66
CA PRO A 934 -41.69 4.32 -3.58
C PRO A 934 -41.13 4.66 -4.96
N ALA A 935 -41.45 5.85 -5.49
CA ALA A 935 -40.96 6.30 -6.80
C ALA A 935 -39.43 6.49 -6.81
N GLU A 936 -38.87 7.11 -5.77
CA GLU A 936 -37.42 7.34 -5.63
C GLU A 936 -36.64 6.01 -5.65
N ARG A 937 -37.18 4.99 -4.96
CA ARG A 937 -36.57 3.65 -4.89
C ARG A 937 -36.52 2.95 -6.25
N ARG A 938 -37.58 3.04 -7.04
CA ARG A 938 -37.67 2.38 -8.35
C ARG A 938 -36.71 2.98 -9.38
N THR A 939 -36.37 4.25 -9.23
CA THR A 939 -35.45 4.96 -10.13
C THR A 939 -33.98 4.86 -9.73
N ALA A 940 -33.67 4.35 -8.53
CA ALA A 940 -32.33 4.34 -7.97
C ALA A 940 -31.48 3.16 -8.50
N GLY A 941 -30.82 3.34 -9.65
CA GLY A 941 -29.85 2.36 -10.17
C GLY A 941 -28.43 2.49 -9.60
N LYS A 942 -28.07 3.70 -9.15
CA LYS A 942 -26.80 4.06 -8.53
C LYS A 942 -27.06 5.10 -7.43
N VAL A 943 -26.26 5.07 -6.37
CA VAL A 943 -26.38 5.96 -5.21
C VAL A 943 -25.00 6.55 -4.91
N PRO A 944 -24.67 7.74 -5.41
CA PRO A 944 -23.45 8.42 -5.03
C PRO A 944 -23.54 8.90 -3.57
N VAL A 945 -22.42 8.80 -2.89
CA VAL A 945 -22.25 9.12 -1.48
C VAL A 945 -21.11 10.13 -1.35
N SER A 946 -21.27 11.11 -0.47
CA SER A 946 -20.27 12.12 -0.14
C SER A 946 -19.99 12.14 1.36
N GLU A 947 -18.72 12.33 1.69
CA GLU A 947 -18.27 12.53 3.08
C GLU A 947 -18.64 13.93 3.61
N ILE A 948 -18.95 14.89 2.73
CA ILE A 948 -19.37 16.25 3.10
C ILE A 948 -20.81 16.53 2.64
N GLY A 949 -21.50 17.43 3.32
CA GLY A 949 -22.85 17.86 2.97
C GLY A 949 -23.29 19.12 3.69
N ALA A 950 -24.53 19.53 3.40
CA ALA A 950 -25.12 20.70 4.04
C ALA A 950 -25.16 20.54 5.56
N GLY A 951 -24.78 21.61 6.27
CA GLY A 951 -24.74 21.68 7.73
C GLY A 951 -23.39 21.30 8.36
N ASP A 952 -22.48 20.66 7.61
CA ASP A 952 -21.11 20.43 8.05
C ASP A 952 -20.40 21.77 8.31
N THR A 953 -19.46 21.77 9.24
CA THR A 953 -18.70 22.98 9.60
C THR A 953 -17.37 23.01 8.87
N PHE A 954 -16.85 24.19 8.59
CA PHE A 954 -15.50 24.33 8.09
C PHE A 954 -14.68 25.31 8.92
N ARG A 955 -13.37 25.19 8.78
CA ARG A 955 -12.39 26.14 9.28
C ARG A 955 -11.32 26.37 8.21
N LEU A 956 -10.88 27.62 8.12
CA LEU A 956 -9.85 28.08 7.20
C LEU A 956 -8.82 28.88 8.02
N PRO A 957 -7.74 28.22 8.50
CA PRO A 957 -6.71 28.89 9.27
C PRO A 957 -6.07 30.04 8.48
N GLY A 958 -6.04 31.25 9.05
CA GLY A 958 -5.26 32.37 8.53
C GLY A 958 -3.80 31.98 8.34
N VAL A 959 -3.20 32.37 7.21
CA VAL A 959 -1.75 32.21 6.98
C VAL A 959 -1.15 33.60 6.83
N ILE A 960 -0.21 33.93 7.70
CA ILE A 960 0.56 35.18 7.66
C ILE A 960 1.92 34.86 7.09
N HIS A 961 2.35 35.63 6.09
CA HIS A 961 3.75 35.72 5.68
C HIS A 961 4.10 37.21 5.55
N ARG A 962 4.86 37.75 6.51
CA ARG A 962 5.13 39.20 6.63
C ARG A 962 6.53 39.47 7.15
N THR A 963 7.19 40.46 6.56
CA THR A 963 8.36 41.11 7.13
C THR A 963 7.91 42.10 8.22
N ILE A 964 8.48 42.01 9.42
CA ILE A 964 8.21 42.93 10.54
C ILE A 964 9.49 43.72 10.83
N THR A 965 9.35 45.04 11.00
CA THR A 965 10.46 45.90 11.43
C THR A 965 10.52 45.94 12.96
N VAL A 966 11.69 45.61 13.51
CA VAL A 966 11.99 45.65 14.94
C VAL A 966 12.44 47.06 15.32
N THR A 967 11.62 47.77 16.08
CA THR A 967 12.02 49.04 16.72
C THR A 967 12.71 48.73 18.05
N GLN A 968 14.01 49.02 18.17
CA GLN A 968 14.69 48.97 19.46
C GLN A 968 14.03 49.97 20.42
N GLN A 969 13.72 49.53 21.65
CA GLN A 969 13.62 50.47 22.76
C GLN A 969 15.01 51.05 22.96
N ASN A 970 15.11 52.38 22.94
CA ASN A 970 16.33 53.11 23.25
C ASN A 970 17.03 52.48 24.45
N GLU A 971 18.28 52.08 24.27
CA GLU A 971 19.22 51.87 25.37
C GLU A 971 19.14 53.11 26.26
N LYS A 972 18.56 52.94 27.45
CA LYS A 972 18.76 53.91 28.52
C LYS A 972 20.25 53.85 28.84
N LYS A 973 21.01 54.79 28.28
CA LYS A 973 22.24 55.27 28.89
C LYS A 973 21.89 55.65 30.33
N HIS A 974 22.32 54.84 31.29
CA HIS A 974 22.86 55.30 32.56
C HIS A 974 23.79 54.24 33.13
#